data_AF-A0A958DNT5-F1
#
_entry.id   AF-A0A958DNT5-F1
#
_cell.length_a   1.000
_cell.length_b   1.000
_cell.length_c   1.000
_cell.angle_alpha   90.00
_cell.angle_beta   90.00
_cell.angle_gamma   90.00
#
_symmetry.space_group_name_H-M   'P 1'
#
loop_
_entity.id
_entity.type
_entity.pdbx_description
1 polymer ?
#
loop_
_entity_poly.entity_id
_entity_poly.type
_entity_poly.pdbx_seq_one_letter_code
_entity_poly.pdbx_strand_id
1 'polypeptide(L)'
;MKLPLKTINRDQFFITALGIALSLLFLGFCVLTSNQGFERRYLDSDIPFVYQLNNSIPLEWIPVINASADSWTNLESCYWVFEAGPLTPTTSASQDNINLVFFDFGGVNFPPGTSTIAFSRTYTTGSGASFHATESDLVWNARDFTPSITGNAGQQDLQSVMSHEFGHHMGIGHAGPVGGPPGCGPLLTASTMYGTSSSGDTTGRTLEPDDIAAGSIIYPTMTLEGVVVDVANGLPLEGAGVITTVDGAGYYTGPVETPNGSTYERPGIVGVIPVQADGSYFAVILKNPIDLRVEYFGYQSILDQVQYLPPGGIGLTQAAVRDFQLQESPLATFSGTVFDSVSLDTISAVLEVVAISNKVGTPDTVFASATTIAGGFSLDLPANENYLVTVRPALPYPTVQYLIDDLDQAGEQADFRLNPADVFLVNDDPAAESEIYIQQAFDALGVTYYTWQIATSGLPETADFQAFPEPKTVFWFTGAALAEPVNELEMNLLTEFLDSGGRLLLSGQNIAESDTGSVLLQDYLQVSYDRNFSPPIMKGVEDDPVGGGLLMQTSGGPGNQASKDVLIAGTAATPVVGYGPAGTSGTAGIRIHNNQAGWKAVFLGFGIETINNTDGILDQFVDNTLNWFNILTGIGTAEPIGDIIPEVFSLDQNYPNPFNPETTIRFNVPEVSKVKLKIFNNLGQEVRQLTSKTYQPGAYQIQWDGRDSRGNVLATGMYYYQMETSKGFRNVKKMMLVK
;
A
#
# COMPACT_ATOMS: atom_id res chain seq x y z
N MET A 1 13.41 0.15 14.12
CA MET A 1 13.40 1.19 15.17
C MET A 1 13.92 2.47 14.53
N LYS A 2 13.02 3.29 13.97
CA LYS A 2 13.37 4.57 13.33
C LYS A 2 13.58 5.59 14.45
N LEU A 3 14.73 6.27 14.49
CA LEU A 3 14.94 7.40 15.38
C LEU A 3 13.95 8.52 15.01
N PRO A 4 13.41 9.28 15.99
CA PRO A 4 12.54 10.39 15.68
C PRO A 4 13.34 11.50 14.99
N LEU A 5 12.88 11.93 13.82
CA LEU A 5 13.33 13.16 13.16
C LEU A 5 13.11 14.32 14.13
N LYS A 6 14.20 14.96 14.58
CA LYS A 6 14.10 16.24 15.30
C LYS A 6 13.81 17.33 14.29
N THR A 7 12.57 17.81 14.26
CA THR A 7 12.18 19.06 13.60
C THR A 7 12.89 20.24 14.30
N ILE A 8 13.63 21.03 13.52
CA ILE A 8 14.27 22.25 14.00
C ILE A 8 13.29 23.40 13.82
N ASN A 9 12.97 24.10 14.90
CA ASN A 9 12.00 25.22 14.89
C ASN A 9 12.69 26.52 14.41
N ARG A 10 11.92 27.47 13.86
CA ARG A 10 12.34 28.80 13.35
C ARG A 10 13.24 29.56 14.32
N ASP A 11 12.95 29.51 15.62
CA ASP A 11 13.73 30.21 16.64
C ASP A 11 15.07 29.52 16.93
N GLN A 12 15.15 28.20 16.78
CA GLN A 12 16.44 27.50 16.80
C GLN A 12 17.23 27.88 15.56
N PHE A 13 16.62 27.91 14.37
CA PHE A 13 17.30 28.32 13.13
C PHE A 13 17.87 29.75 13.22
N PHE A 14 17.14 30.75 13.73
CA PHE A 14 17.68 32.11 13.86
C PHE A 14 18.84 32.20 14.87
N ILE A 15 18.79 31.44 15.96
CA ILE A 15 19.87 31.37 16.94
C ILE A 15 21.09 30.64 16.36
N THR A 16 20.87 29.59 15.55
CA THR A 16 21.93 28.87 14.84
C THR A 16 22.50 29.70 13.70
N ALA A 17 21.69 30.41 12.91
CA ALA A 17 22.11 31.26 11.79
C ALA A 17 22.87 32.50 12.25
N LEU A 18 22.46 33.13 13.37
CA LEU A 18 23.23 34.21 13.99
C LEU A 18 24.53 33.68 14.63
N GLY A 19 24.50 32.45 15.17
CA GLY A 19 25.69 31.70 15.58
C GLY A 19 26.62 31.34 14.42
N ILE A 20 26.06 31.01 13.25
CA ILE A 20 26.76 30.68 12.01
C ILE A 20 27.40 31.95 11.43
N ALA A 21 26.68 33.07 11.38
CA ALA A 21 27.20 34.39 10.99
C ALA A 21 28.32 34.89 11.91
N LEU A 22 28.26 34.64 13.21
CA LEU A 22 29.36 34.95 14.12
C LEU A 22 30.53 33.96 14.01
N SER A 23 30.25 32.70 13.69
CA SER A 23 31.29 31.70 13.44
C SER A 23 31.97 31.88 12.08
N LEU A 24 31.31 32.47 11.07
CA LEU A 24 31.90 32.82 9.77
C LEU A 24 33.12 33.76 9.90
N LEU A 25 33.24 34.46 11.04
CA LEU A 25 34.41 35.29 11.38
C LEU A 25 35.59 34.49 11.98
N PHE A 26 35.42 33.20 12.30
CA PHE A 26 36.40 32.33 12.98
C PHE A 26 36.52 30.90 12.41
N LEU A 27 35.77 30.53 11.36
CA LEU A 27 35.69 29.17 10.85
C LEU A 27 36.73 28.91 9.74
N GLY A 28 37.58 27.90 9.97
CA GLY A 28 38.59 27.42 9.02
C GLY A 28 38.02 26.54 7.91
N PHE A 29 37.14 27.07 7.06
CA PHE A 29 36.74 26.45 5.79
C PHE A 29 37.51 27.12 4.66
N CYS A 30 38.06 26.33 3.74
CA CYS A 30 39.02 26.86 2.79
C CYS A 30 38.34 27.39 1.54
N VAL A 31 37.58 28.47 1.68
CA VAL A 31 37.12 29.23 0.52
C VAL A 31 38.28 30.08 0.01
N LEU A 32 38.61 29.95 -1.27
CA LEU A 32 39.69 30.73 -1.87
C LEU A 32 39.27 32.19 -2.01
N THR A 33 40.09 33.13 -1.55
CA THR A 33 39.84 34.57 -1.63
C THR A 33 40.96 35.31 -2.35
N SER A 34 40.65 36.46 -2.92
CA SER A 34 41.64 37.45 -3.37
C SER A 34 42.38 38.06 -2.18
N ASN A 35 43.49 38.75 -2.45
CA ASN A 35 44.22 39.53 -1.44
C ASN A 35 43.38 40.64 -0.78
N GLN A 36 42.22 40.99 -1.35
CA GLN A 36 41.27 41.97 -0.82
C GLN A 36 40.11 41.30 -0.05
N GLY A 37 40.11 39.97 0.10
CA GLY A 37 39.09 39.22 0.81
C GLY A 37 37.86 38.83 -0.03
N PHE A 38 37.82 39.15 -1.33
CA PHE A 38 36.73 38.72 -2.22
C PHE A 38 36.86 37.24 -2.58
N GLU A 39 35.77 36.52 -2.49
CA GLU A 39 35.71 35.06 -2.66
C GLU A 39 35.74 34.66 -4.14
N ARG A 40 36.47 33.58 -4.44
CA ARG A 40 36.70 33.05 -5.78
C ARG A 40 35.53 32.14 -6.18
N ARG A 41 34.38 32.75 -6.47
CA ARG A 41 33.15 32.05 -6.92
C ARG A 41 32.77 32.43 -8.34
N TYR A 42 31.95 31.60 -8.99
CA TYR A 42 31.31 31.95 -10.26
C TYR A 42 30.03 32.74 -10.05
N LEU A 43 29.57 33.44 -11.09
CA LEU A 43 28.24 34.04 -11.08
C LEU A 43 27.19 32.96 -11.37
N ASP A 44 25.97 33.20 -10.92
CA ASP A 44 24.83 32.32 -11.19
C ASP A 44 24.59 32.12 -12.69
N SER A 45 24.93 33.13 -13.51
CA SER A 45 24.85 33.06 -14.98
C SER A 45 25.87 32.12 -15.63
N ASP A 46 26.89 31.71 -14.88
CA ASP A 46 27.98 30.85 -15.36
C ASP A 46 27.73 29.38 -14.98
N ILE A 47 26.59 29.07 -14.36
CA ILE A 47 26.15 27.73 -13.97
C ILE A 47 25.02 27.28 -14.91
N PRO A 48 25.05 26.05 -15.48
CA PRO A 48 25.98 24.95 -15.17
C PRO A 48 27.42 25.22 -15.60
N PHE A 49 28.37 24.79 -14.78
CA PHE A 49 29.80 24.85 -15.11
C PHE A 49 30.14 23.75 -16.12
N VAL A 50 30.29 24.16 -17.38
CA VAL A 50 30.57 23.22 -18.48
C VAL A 50 32.07 22.96 -18.58
N TYR A 51 32.51 21.74 -18.24
CA TYR A 51 33.91 21.30 -18.39
C TYR A 51 34.13 20.53 -19.69
N GLN A 52 35.29 20.69 -20.33
CA GLN A 52 35.61 20.06 -21.61
C GLN A 52 36.80 19.11 -21.46
N LEU A 53 36.57 17.85 -21.81
CA LEU A 53 37.58 16.80 -21.78
C LEU A 53 38.49 16.93 -23.00
N ASN A 54 39.81 16.88 -22.79
CA ASN A 54 40.75 16.83 -23.91
C ASN A 54 40.57 15.53 -24.73
N ASN A 55 40.75 15.63 -26.06
CA ASN A 55 40.57 14.52 -27.00
C ASN A 55 41.51 13.31 -26.80
N SER A 56 42.57 13.44 -26.00
CA SER A 56 43.51 12.37 -25.68
C SER A 56 43.12 11.53 -24.45
N ILE A 57 42.03 11.88 -23.76
CA ILE A 57 41.57 11.15 -22.57
C ILE A 57 41.08 9.75 -22.98
N PRO A 58 41.57 8.68 -22.32
CA PRO A 58 41.06 7.33 -22.50
C PRO A 58 39.56 7.23 -22.22
N LEU A 59 38.81 6.57 -23.11
CA LEU A 59 37.34 6.49 -23.03
C LEU A 59 36.86 5.85 -21.72
N GLU A 60 37.61 4.90 -21.19
CA GLU A 60 37.33 4.20 -19.94
C GLU A 60 37.49 5.09 -18.68
N TRP A 61 38.14 6.26 -18.79
CA TRP A 61 38.30 7.20 -17.67
C TRP A 61 37.14 8.19 -17.57
N ILE A 62 36.46 8.46 -18.69
CA ILE A 62 35.37 9.45 -18.77
C ILE A 62 34.27 9.19 -17.74
N PRO A 63 33.76 7.96 -17.54
CA PRO A 63 32.72 7.71 -16.54
C PRO A 63 33.17 8.02 -15.11
N VAL A 64 34.45 7.80 -14.79
CA VAL A 64 35.02 8.06 -13.46
C VAL A 64 35.18 9.57 -13.25
N ILE A 65 35.62 10.30 -14.27
CA ILE A 65 35.72 11.76 -14.25
C ILE A 65 34.34 12.39 -14.04
N ASN A 66 33.33 11.92 -14.79
CA ASN A 66 31.96 12.39 -14.63
C ASN A 66 31.42 12.07 -13.23
N ALA A 67 31.67 10.87 -12.70
CA ALA A 67 31.27 10.52 -11.33
C ALA A 67 31.90 11.43 -10.27
N SER A 68 33.13 11.90 -10.47
CA SER A 68 33.76 12.88 -9.59
C SER A 68 33.10 14.27 -9.64
N ALA A 69 32.66 14.71 -10.82
CA ALA A 69 31.88 15.94 -10.98
C ALA A 69 30.47 15.79 -10.38
N ASP A 70 29.86 14.62 -10.55
CA ASP A 70 28.56 14.27 -10.00
C ASP A 70 28.58 14.26 -8.46
N SER A 71 29.69 13.89 -7.81
CA SER A 71 29.81 13.95 -6.34
C SER A 71 29.51 15.35 -5.79
N TRP A 72 29.91 16.40 -6.50
CA TRP A 72 29.63 17.79 -6.14
C TRP A 72 28.26 18.27 -6.60
N THR A 73 27.83 17.85 -7.80
CA THR A 73 26.51 18.21 -8.37
C THR A 73 25.35 17.63 -7.56
N ASN A 74 25.55 16.45 -6.95
CA ASN A 74 24.53 15.76 -6.16
C ASN A 74 24.47 16.19 -4.69
N LEU A 75 25.15 17.28 -4.32
CA LEU A 75 25.07 17.84 -2.97
C LEU A 75 23.73 18.55 -2.76
N GLU A 76 22.84 17.97 -1.95
CA GLU A 76 21.50 18.52 -1.64
C GLU A 76 21.53 19.95 -1.07
N SER A 77 22.62 20.37 -0.42
CA SER A 77 22.77 21.70 0.17
C SER A 77 23.48 22.71 -0.75
N CYS A 78 23.74 22.33 -2.01
CA CYS A 78 24.50 23.10 -2.98
C CYS A 78 23.76 23.17 -4.32
N TYR A 79 23.56 24.35 -4.90
CA TYR A 79 22.89 24.45 -6.22
C TYR A 79 23.85 24.28 -7.41
N TRP A 80 25.14 24.01 -7.14
CA TRP A 80 26.16 23.90 -8.17
C TRP A 80 25.90 22.71 -9.11
N VAL A 81 26.10 22.92 -10.41
CA VAL A 81 25.96 21.88 -11.43
C VAL A 81 27.20 21.84 -12.30
N PHE A 82 27.84 20.69 -12.39
CA PHE A 82 28.83 20.39 -13.42
C PHE A 82 28.15 19.75 -14.63
N GLU A 83 28.57 20.14 -15.83
CA GLU A 83 28.08 19.55 -17.07
C GLU A 83 29.24 19.22 -18.02
N ALA A 84 29.22 18.02 -18.60
CA ALA A 84 30.23 17.62 -19.58
C ALA A 84 29.94 18.30 -20.93
N GLY A 85 30.87 19.15 -21.37
CA GLY A 85 30.87 19.80 -22.67
C GLY A 85 31.47 18.96 -23.80
N PRO A 86 31.60 19.54 -25.01
CA PRO A 86 32.25 18.87 -26.13
C PRO A 86 33.74 18.60 -25.87
N LEU A 87 34.32 17.63 -26.57
CA LEU A 87 35.76 17.37 -26.50
C LEU A 87 36.55 18.54 -27.10
N THR A 88 37.70 18.83 -26.49
CA THR A 88 38.60 19.91 -26.91
C THR A 88 39.99 19.39 -27.30
N PRO A 89 40.70 19.99 -28.28
CA PRO A 89 42.10 19.70 -28.54
C PRO A 89 43.08 20.46 -27.63
N THR A 90 42.62 21.34 -26.74
CA THR A 90 43.47 22.17 -25.86
C THR A 90 44.32 21.31 -24.92
N THR A 91 45.62 21.62 -24.80
CA THR A 91 46.60 20.83 -24.02
C THR A 91 47.38 21.62 -22.98
N SER A 92 46.97 22.85 -22.68
CA SER A 92 47.65 23.72 -21.72
C SER A 92 46.65 24.52 -20.91
N ALA A 93 46.93 24.72 -19.64
CA ALA A 93 46.13 25.60 -18.79
C ALA A 93 46.38 27.08 -19.17
N SER A 94 45.43 27.68 -19.88
CA SER A 94 45.49 29.07 -20.38
C SER A 94 44.10 29.67 -20.44
N GLN A 95 43.96 30.97 -20.13
CA GLN A 95 42.68 31.68 -20.16
C GLN A 95 42.13 31.79 -21.60
N ASP A 96 41.33 30.83 -22.05
CA ASP A 96 40.82 30.70 -23.42
C ASP A 96 39.29 30.47 -23.52
N ASN A 97 38.58 30.62 -22.40
CA ASN A 97 37.16 30.31 -22.19
C ASN A 97 36.82 28.81 -22.32
N ILE A 98 37.80 27.92 -22.12
CA ILE A 98 37.57 26.49 -22.04
C ILE A 98 37.88 26.05 -20.61
N ASN A 99 36.91 25.46 -19.92
CA ASN A 99 37.16 24.82 -18.63
C ASN A 99 37.79 23.44 -18.87
N LEU A 100 39.11 23.38 -19.00
CA LEU A 100 39.81 22.19 -19.47
C LEU A 100 39.87 21.08 -18.40
N VAL A 101 39.72 19.83 -18.82
CA VAL A 101 40.23 18.65 -18.10
C VAL A 101 41.23 17.93 -18.99
N PHE A 102 42.49 17.90 -18.60
CA PHE A 102 43.59 17.36 -19.42
C PHE A 102 44.55 16.45 -18.65
N PHE A 103 45.00 15.38 -19.29
CA PHE A 103 46.02 14.47 -18.78
C PHE A 103 47.32 14.66 -19.55
N ASP A 104 48.30 15.29 -18.90
CA ASP A 104 49.57 15.63 -19.51
C ASP A 104 50.56 14.46 -19.44
N PHE A 105 50.52 13.60 -20.45
CA PHE A 105 51.45 12.48 -20.61
C PHE A 105 52.88 12.93 -20.95
N GLY A 106 53.05 14.12 -21.52
CA GLY A 106 54.36 14.69 -21.83
C GLY A 106 55.00 15.40 -20.63
N GLY A 107 54.20 15.77 -19.64
CA GLY A 107 54.58 16.56 -18.47
C GLY A 107 55.11 17.95 -18.83
N VAL A 108 54.58 18.56 -19.90
CA VAL A 108 54.95 19.92 -20.35
C VAL A 108 54.47 20.99 -19.36
N ASN A 109 53.34 20.74 -18.69
CA ASN A 109 52.73 21.62 -17.70
C ASN A 109 53.35 21.45 -16.30
N PHE A 110 54.33 20.54 -16.13
CA PHE A 110 54.91 20.18 -14.84
C PHE A 110 56.44 20.24 -14.83
N PRO A 111 57.07 20.90 -13.84
CA PRO A 111 58.51 20.84 -13.66
C PRO A 111 59.00 19.39 -13.52
N PRO A 112 60.17 19.02 -14.08
CA PRO A 112 60.74 17.70 -13.88
C PRO A 112 60.99 17.40 -12.39
N GLY A 113 60.57 16.23 -11.92
CA GLY A 113 60.75 15.79 -10.53
C GLY A 113 59.79 16.43 -9.51
N THR A 114 58.71 17.07 -9.97
CA THR A 114 57.67 17.60 -9.08
C THR A 114 56.92 16.48 -8.36
N SER A 115 56.41 16.78 -7.17
CA SER A 115 55.49 15.92 -6.42
C SER A 115 54.01 16.25 -6.70
N THR A 116 53.72 17.17 -7.62
CA THR A 116 52.35 17.57 -7.97
C THR A 116 51.69 16.51 -8.84
N ILE A 117 50.59 15.94 -8.34
CA ILE A 117 49.78 14.92 -9.02
C ILE A 117 48.87 15.58 -10.07
N ALA A 118 48.15 16.61 -9.65
CA ALA A 118 47.28 17.43 -10.49
C ALA A 118 47.25 18.87 -9.94
N PHE A 119 46.71 19.79 -10.73
CA PHE A 119 46.34 21.11 -10.24
C PHE A 119 45.14 21.66 -11.00
N SER A 120 44.42 22.55 -10.33
CA SER A 120 43.38 23.38 -10.93
C SER A 120 43.78 24.85 -10.96
N ARG A 121 43.70 25.46 -12.14
CA ARG A 121 43.99 26.87 -12.38
C ARG A 121 42.71 27.60 -12.80
N THR A 122 42.09 28.29 -11.85
CA THR A 122 40.96 29.20 -12.14
C THR A 122 41.43 30.62 -12.44
N TYR A 123 40.88 31.22 -13.48
CA TYR A 123 41.04 32.62 -13.84
C TYR A 123 39.89 33.45 -13.25
N THR A 124 40.23 34.68 -12.86
CA THR A 124 39.32 35.60 -12.18
C THR A 124 39.35 36.96 -12.85
N THR A 125 38.30 37.75 -12.67
CA THR A 125 38.18 39.10 -13.26
C THR A 125 38.20 40.21 -12.20
N GLY A 126 38.45 41.45 -12.65
CA GLY A 126 38.13 42.67 -11.91
C GLY A 126 38.92 42.95 -10.63
N SER A 127 38.33 43.79 -9.78
CA SER A 127 38.74 44.10 -8.40
C SER A 127 37.51 44.56 -7.60
N GLY A 128 37.55 44.53 -6.27
CA GLY A 128 36.38 44.95 -5.49
C GLY A 128 35.17 44.02 -5.69
N ALA A 129 33.97 44.61 -5.71
CA ALA A 129 32.70 43.90 -5.91
C ALA A 129 32.53 43.21 -7.28
N SER A 130 33.44 43.43 -8.23
CA SER A 130 33.43 42.78 -9.55
C SER A 130 34.26 41.48 -9.61
N PHE A 131 34.96 41.13 -8.52
CA PHE A 131 35.81 39.94 -8.46
C PHE A 131 34.98 38.65 -8.48
N HIS A 132 35.18 37.82 -9.51
CA HIS A 132 34.59 36.49 -9.62
C HIS A 132 35.49 35.58 -10.48
N ALA A 133 35.32 34.27 -10.35
CA ALA A 133 35.89 33.25 -11.22
C ALA A 133 35.15 33.22 -12.56
N THR A 134 35.88 32.94 -13.64
CA THR A 134 35.34 32.98 -15.02
C THR A 134 35.69 31.76 -15.85
N GLU A 135 36.73 31.03 -15.46
CA GLU A 135 37.23 29.86 -16.18
C GLU A 135 38.12 29.04 -15.24
N SER A 136 38.15 27.71 -15.35
CA SER A 136 39.07 26.87 -14.59
C SER A 136 39.57 25.65 -15.36
N ASP A 137 40.88 25.47 -15.36
CA ASP A 137 41.57 24.36 -16.00
C ASP A 137 42.10 23.35 -14.98
N LEU A 138 41.79 22.08 -15.15
CA LEU A 138 42.33 20.95 -14.42
C LEU A 138 43.34 20.22 -15.29
N VAL A 139 44.58 20.10 -14.80
CA VAL A 139 45.64 19.34 -15.47
C VAL A 139 46.21 18.27 -14.54
N TRP A 140 46.19 17.02 -15.01
CA TRP A 140 46.79 15.87 -14.35
C TRP A 140 48.21 15.59 -14.89
N ASN A 141 49.17 15.33 -14.01
CA ASN A 141 50.55 14.95 -14.36
C ASN A 141 50.66 13.46 -14.71
N ALA A 142 50.18 13.08 -15.90
CA ALA A 142 50.09 11.67 -16.30
C ALA A 142 51.47 11.09 -16.66
N ARG A 143 52.48 11.94 -16.86
CA ARG A 143 53.90 11.55 -17.01
C ARG A 143 54.42 10.83 -15.77
N ASP A 144 54.21 11.43 -14.59
CA ASP A 144 54.83 10.96 -13.34
C ASP A 144 53.86 10.16 -12.47
N PHE A 145 52.56 10.40 -12.59
CA PHE A 145 51.53 9.78 -11.75
C PHE A 145 50.48 9.07 -12.61
N THR A 146 50.60 7.74 -12.68
CA THR A 146 49.68 6.90 -13.45
C THR A 146 48.30 6.85 -12.78
N PRO A 147 47.20 7.23 -13.48
CA PRO A 147 45.84 7.13 -12.95
C PRO A 147 45.37 5.69 -12.81
N SER A 148 44.49 5.45 -11.83
CA SER A 148 43.84 4.17 -11.58
C SER A 148 42.36 4.35 -11.40
N ILE A 149 41.54 3.69 -12.23
CA ILE A 149 40.07 3.71 -12.07
C ILE A 149 39.60 2.87 -10.85
N THR A 150 40.42 1.92 -10.40
CA THR A 150 40.11 0.99 -9.30
C THR A 150 40.90 1.25 -8.01
N GLY A 151 41.78 2.26 -7.97
CA GLY A 151 42.63 2.52 -6.80
C GLY A 151 43.73 1.47 -6.58
N ASN A 152 44.32 0.93 -7.66
CA ASN A 152 45.36 -0.10 -7.55
C ASN A 152 46.59 0.41 -6.79
N ALA A 153 47.21 -0.47 -6.01
CA ALA A 153 48.45 -0.17 -5.29
C ALA A 153 49.56 0.30 -6.24
N GLY A 154 50.20 1.42 -5.91
CA GLY A 154 51.27 2.03 -6.72
C GLY A 154 50.81 2.95 -7.86
N GLN A 155 49.50 3.14 -8.03
CA GLN A 155 48.91 4.13 -8.94
C GLN A 155 48.11 5.16 -8.14
N GLN A 156 47.87 6.35 -8.70
CA GLN A 156 47.01 7.34 -8.06
C GLN A 156 45.55 7.08 -8.41
N ASP A 157 44.66 7.11 -7.43
CA ASP A 157 43.24 6.89 -7.67
C ASP A 157 42.64 8.06 -8.46
N LEU A 158 42.10 7.75 -9.64
CA LEU A 158 41.53 8.73 -10.55
C LEU A 158 40.35 9.45 -9.89
N GLN A 159 39.43 8.72 -9.26
CA GLN A 159 38.22 9.33 -8.73
C GLN A 159 38.53 10.28 -7.57
N SER A 160 39.40 9.87 -6.64
CA SER A 160 39.78 10.70 -5.48
C SER A 160 40.41 12.02 -5.90
N VAL A 161 41.40 11.97 -6.79
CA VAL A 161 42.12 13.17 -7.24
C VAL A 161 41.23 14.04 -8.12
N MET A 162 40.38 13.45 -8.97
CA MET A 162 39.43 14.24 -9.77
C MET A 162 38.40 14.94 -8.88
N SER A 163 37.84 14.27 -7.87
CA SER A 163 36.90 14.90 -6.94
C SER A 163 37.54 16.07 -6.19
N HIS A 164 38.80 15.94 -5.76
CA HIS A 164 39.58 17.02 -5.16
C HIS A 164 39.70 18.23 -6.09
N GLU A 165 40.11 18.00 -7.33
CA GLU A 165 40.34 19.08 -8.30
C GLU A 165 39.01 19.74 -8.76
N PHE A 166 37.91 18.98 -8.87
CA PHE A 166 36.59 19.56 -9.10
C PHE A 166 36.16 20.49 -7.96
N GLY A 167 36.54 20.21 -6.71
CA GLY A 167 36.31 21.13 -5.59
C GLY A 167 37.04 22.48 -5.79
N HIS A 168 38.22 22.48 -6.41
CA HIS A 168 38.92 23.72 -6.77
C HIS A 168 38.22 24.51 -7.89
N HIS A 169 37.54 23.84 -8.82
CA HIS A 169 36.67 24.54 -9.79
C HIS A 169 35.55 25.30 -9.08
N MET A 170 35.01 24.79 -7.98
CA MET A 170 33.98 25.47 -7.20
C MET A 170 34.51 26.66 -6.39
N GLY A 171 35.84 26.83 -6.26
CA GLY A 171 36.45 27.87 -5.43
C GLY A 171 36.86 27.39 -4.04
N ILE A 172 36.78 26.08 -3.78
CA ILE A 172 37.22 25.45 -2.54
C ILE A 172 38.75 25.29 -2.59
N GLY A 173 39.42 25.36 -1.45
CA GLY A 173 40.86 25.29 -1.24
C GLY A 173 41.21 24.10 -0.36
N HIS A 174 42.50 23.88 -0.10
CA HIS A 174 42.94 22.71 0.65
C HIS A 174 42.55 22.75 2.13
N ALA A 175 42.01 21.64 2.64
CA ALA A 175 41.74 21.45 4.06
C ALA A 175 43.04 21.20 4.87
N GLY A 176 43.18 21.89 6.01
CA GLY A 176 44.22 21.74 7.01
C GLY A 176 45.57 22.40 6.72
N PRO A 177 46.50 22.41 7.70
CA PRO A 177 47.85 22.91 7.52
C PRO A 177 48.65 21.90 6.68
N VAL A 178 48.51 21.97 5.36
CA VAL A 178 49.23 21.10 4.42
C VAL A 178 50.70 21.50 4.28
N GLY A 179 51.56 20.52 3.94
CA GLY A 179 52.95 20.73 3.51
C GLY A 179 53.10 21.31 2.09
N GLY A 180 52.07 22.01 1.58
CA GLY A 180 51.94 22.59 0.24
C GLY A 180 51.43 24.05 0.29
N PRO A 181 50.74 24.59 -0.75
CA PRO A 181 50.12 25.92 -0.69
C PRO A 181 49.24 26.05 0.56
N PRO A 182 49.16 27.23 1.21
CA PRO A 182 48.54 27.37 2.52
C PRO A 182 47.09 26.92 2.48
N GLY A 183 46.82 25.76 3.09
CA GLY A 183 45.47 25.35 3.47
C GLY A 183 45.05 26.08 4.73
N CYS A 184 43.82 25.85 5.15
CA CYS A 184 43.23 26.53 6.29
C CYS A 184 42.49 25.54 7.20
N GLY A 185 42.19 25.96 8.43
CA GLY A 185 41.46 25.09 9.36
C GLY A 185 42.29 23.92 9.91
N PRO A 186 41.62 22.93 10.53
CA PRO A 186 42.26 21.78 11.19
C PRO A 186 42.81 20.76 10.19
N LEU A 187 43.75 19.92 10.61
CA LEU A 187 44.27 18.83 9.78
C LEU A 187 43.22 17.73 9.60
N LEU A 188 42.57 17.69 8.43
CA LEU A 188 41.54 16.70 8.06
C LEU A 188 42.05 15.78 6.96
N THR A 189 42.80 14.74 7.31
CA THR A 189 43.41 13.85 6.32
C THR A 189 42.42 13.00 5.53
N ALA A 190 41.16 12.93 5.98
CA ALA A 190 40.09 12.20 5.31
C ALA A 190 39.29 13.06 4.32
N SER A 191 39.40 14.40 4.42
CA SER A 191 38.67 15.31 3.53
C SER A 191 39.11 15.11 2.08
N THR A 192 38.14 15.15 1.17
CA THR A 192 38.42 15.13 -0.28
C THR A 192 39.32 16.30 -0.65
N MET A 193 39.17 17.47 -0.01
CA MET A 193 40.01 18.64 -0.19
C MET A 193 41.35 18.60 0.57
N TYR A 194 41.76 17.48 1.16
CA TYR A 194 43.09 17.34 1.73
C TYR A 194 44.17 17.33 0.64
N GLY A 195 45.09 18.30 0.67
CA GLY A 195 46.05 18.56 -0.42
C GLY A 195 47.20 17.54 -0.57
N THR A 196 47.12 16.36 0.05
CA THR A 196 48.12 15.29 -0.12
C THR A 196 47.43 13.95 -0.30
N SER A 197 47.90 13.16 -1.27
CA SER A 197 47.37 11.84 -1.58
C SER A 197 48.50 10.82 -1.75
N SER A 198 48.25 9.58 -1.33
CA SER A 198 49.17 8.45 -1.51
C SER A 198 48.67 7.51 -2.60
N SER A 199 49.58 6.76 -3.24
CA SER A 199 49.17 5.77 -4.23
C SER A 199 48.22 4.72 -3.64
N GLY A 200 47.09 4.47 -4.33
CA GLY A 200 46.01 3.60 -3.89
C GLY A 200 45.03 4.23 -2.88
N ASP A 201 45.14 5.52 -2.59
CA ASP A 201 44.25 6.21 -1.66
C ASP A 201 42.88 6.51 -2.29
N THR A 202 41.86 5.82 -1.79
CA THR A 202 40.47 5.96 -2.26
C THR A 202 39.59 6.84 -1.36
N THR A 203 40.18 7.53 -0.38
CA THR A 203 39.41 8.30 0.63
C THR A 203 38.66 9.48 0.01
N GLY A 204 39.26 10.17 -0.97
CA GLY A 204 38.63 11.30 -1.68
C GLY A 204 37.50 10.93 -2.67
N ARG A 205 37.06 9.67 -2.71
CA ARG A 205 35.89 9.28 -3.53
C ARG A 205 34.57 9.79 -2.95
N THR A 206 34.53 10.02 -1.64
CA THR A 206 33.33 10.45 -0.91
C THR A 206 33.62 11.80 -0.27
N LEU A 207 32.69 12.74 -0.42
CA LEU A 207 32.80 14.05 0.22
C LEU A 207 32.59 13.91 1.72
N GLU A 208 33.54 14.41 2.50
CA GLU A 208 33.44 14.49 3.94
C GLU A 208 32.62 15.72 4.35
N PRO A 209 32.14 15.79 5.60
CA PRO A 209 31.37 16.93 6.08
C PRO A 209 31.99 18.30 5.75
N ASP A 210 33.31 18.45 5.90
CA ASP A 210 34.03 19.71 5.62
C ASP A 210 33.92 20.14 4.15
N ASP A 211 34.02 19.16 3.24
CA ASP A 211 33.90 19.37 1.80
C ASP A 211 32.47 19.83 1.44
N ILE A 212 31.47 19.15 2.01
CA ILE A 212 30.04 19.45 1.84
C ILE A 212 29.74 20.88 2.33
N ALA A 213 30.27 21.25 3.50
CA ALA A 213 30.07 22.58 4.07
C ALA A 213 30.67 23.68 3.21
N ALA A 214 31.88 23.48 2.67
CA ALA A 214 32.52 24.45 1.78
C ALA A 214 31.67 24.67 0.51
N GLY A 215 31.19 23.61 -0.13
CA GLY A 215 30.30 23.72 -1.29
C GLY A 215 29.00 24.46 -0.96
N SER A 216 28.38 24.11 0.17
CA SER A 216 27.11 24.70 0.63
C SER A 216 27.23 26.17 1.01
N ILE A 217 28.40 26.63 1.46
CA ILE A 217 28.64 28.04 1.79
C ILE A 217 28.76 28.87 0.51
N ILE A 218 29.54 28.39 -0.47
CA ILE A 218 29.81 29.14 -1.71
C ILE A 218 28.55 29.20 -2.59
N TYR A 219 27.79 28.10 -2.66
CA TYR A 219 26.59 27.96 -3.50
C TYR A 219 25.38 27.46 -2.69
N PRO A 220 24.86 28.23 -1.71
CA PRO A 220 23.81 27.78 -0.80
C PRO A 220 22.47 27.61 -1.51
N THR A 221 21.73 26.56 -1.18
CA THR A 221 20.32 26.41 -1.58
C THR A 221 19.42 27.47 -0.92
N MET A 222 18.23 27.69 -1.49
CA MET A 222 17.20 28.55 -0.92
C MET A 222 16.31 27.82 0.08
N THR A 223 15.65 28.56 0.97
CA THR A 223 14.55 28.03 1.79
C THR A 223 13.20 28.45 1.21
N LEU A 224 12.19 27.62 1.41
CA LEU A 224 10.78 27.92 1.19
C LEU A 224 10.12 28.01 2.57
N GLU A 225 9.45 29.12 2.85
CA GLU A 225 8.73 29.31 4.11
C GLU A 225 7.42 30.05 3.89
N GLY A 226 6.50 29.93 4.84
CA GLY A 226 5.25 30.66 4.80
C GLY A 226 4.26 30.11 5.81
N VAL A 227 3.00 30.51 5.68
CA VAL A 227 1.90 29.98 6.47
C VAL A 227 0.81 29.36 5.61
N VAL A 228 0.14 28.35 6.14
CA VAL A 228 -1.13 27.82 5.59
C VAL A 228 -2.25 28.13 6.58
N VAL A 229 -3.21 28.93 6.12
CA VAL A 229 -4.35 29.36 6.93
C VAL A 229 -5.67 29.13 6.21
N ASP A 230 -6.76 29.09 6.97
CA ASP A 230 -8.12 29.10 6.45
C ASP A 230 -8.50 30.50 5.97
N VAL A 231 -9.04 30.62 4.75
CA VAL A 231 -9.49 31.89 4.16
C VAL A 231 -10.56 32.60 5.01
N ALA A 232 -11.48 31.85 5.63
CA ALA A 232 -12.68 32.41 6.26
C ALA A 232 -12.39 33.06 7.62
N ASN A 233 -11.50 32.46 8.41
CA ASN A 233 -11.23 32.88 9.79
C ASN A 233 -9.76 33.27 10.03
N GLY A 234 -8.86 33.01 9.08
CA GLY A 234 -7.42 33.30 9.20
C GLY A 234 -6.68 32.43 10.21
N LEU A 235 -7.31 31.35 10.70
CA LEU A 235 -6.70 30.44 11.66
C LEU A 235 -5.72 29.50 10.95
N PRO A 236 -4.63 29.11 11.62
CA PRO A 236 -3.72 28.06 11.17
C PRO A 236 -4.41 26.74 10.81
N LEU A 237 -3.99 26.12 9.71
CA LEU A 237 -4.39 24.75 9.36
C LEU A 237 -3.26 23.77 9.70
N GLU A 238 -3.23 23.36 10.97
CA GLU A 238 -2.27 22.36 11.46
C GLU A 238 -2.39 21.05 10.66
N GLY A 239 -1.24 20.55 10.19
CA GLY A 239 -1.18 19.30 9.44
C GLY A 239 -1.62 19.40 7.98
N ALA A 240 -1.89 20.60 7.45
CA ALA A 240 -2.01 20.78 6.00
C ALA A 240 -0.75 20.25 5.28
N GLY A 241 -0.94 19.65 4.11
CA GLY A 241 0.16 19.12 3.31
C GLY A 241 0.62 20.15 2.28
N VAL A 242 1.84 20.68 2.43
CA VAL A 242 2.53 21.39 1.35
C VAL A 242 3.38 20.37 0.61
N ILE A 243 2.91 19.90 -0.53
CA ILE A 243 3.48 18.77 -1.27
C ILE A 243 4.32 19.29 -2.42
N THR A 244 5.47 18.68 -2.67
CA THR A 244 6.39 19.10 -3.74
C THR A 244 6.63 17.98 -4.75
N THR A 245 7.17 18.31 -5.91
CA THR A 245 7.72 17.30 -6.84
C THR A 245 8.76 16.43 -6.14
N VAL A 246 8.95 15.18 -6.59
CA VAL A 246 9.96 14.27 -6.01
C VAL A 246 11.35 14.92 -6.02
N ASP A 247 11.99 14.93 -4.84
CA ASP A 247 13.25 15.64 -4.52
C ASP A 247 13.23 17.15 -4.75
N GLY A 248 12.05 17.78 -4.75
CA GLY A 248 11.91 19.23 -4.89
C GLY A 248 12.31 19.97 -3.62
N ALA A 249 12.02 19.39 -2.45
CA ALA A 249 12.29 20.00 -1.15
C ALA A 249 12.90 19.01 -0.15
N GLY A 250 13.50 19.54 0.92
CA GLY A 250 14.04 18.77 2.04
C GLY A 250 13.99 19.51 3.38
N TYR A 251 14.20 18.78 4.48
CA TYR A 251 14.42 19.36 5.80
C TYR A 251 15.86 19.18 6.23
N TYR A 252 16.42 20.19 6.88
CA TYR A 252 17.64 20.04 7.64
C TYR A 252 17.51 18.92 8.69
N THR A 253 18.28 17.84 8.51
CA THR A 253 18.19 16.59 9.30
C THR A 253 19.00 16.62 10.61
N GLY A 254 19.33 17.81 11.11
CA GLY A 254 20.11 17.98 12.32
C GLY A 254 21.59 18.25 12.07
N PRO A 255 22.33 18.51 13.16
CA PRO A 255 23.73 18.90 13.09
C PRO A 255 24.61 17.74 12.61
N VAL A 256 25.31 17.94 11.50
CA VAL A 256 26.49 17.18 11.13
C VAL A 256 27.66 17.81 11.88
N GLU A 257 28.24 17.06 12.82
CA GLU A 257 29.42 17.51 13.56
C GLU A 257 30.64 17.52 12.64
N THR A 258 31.33 18.65 12.63
CA THR A 258 32.68 18.72 12.06
C THR A 258 33.68 18.12 13.03
N PRO A 259 34.87 17.72 12.55
CA PRO A 259 35.98 17.32 13.43
C PRO A 259 36.42 18.40 14.44
N ASN A 260 35.92 19.64 14.33
CA ASN A 260 36.20 20.76 15.23
C ASN A 260 35.03 21.16 16.14
N GLY A 261 33.93 20.41 16.14
CA GLY A 261 32.78 20.68 17.02
C GLY A 261 31.87 21.83 16.55
N SER A 262 32.01 22.31 15.31
CA SER A 262 30.97 23.09 14.64
C SER A 262 29.90 22.16 14.05
N THR A 263 28.68 22.66 13.89
CA THR A 263 27.55 21.89 13.39
C THR A 263 26.91 22.60 12.21
N TYR A 264 26.67 21.88 11.11
CA TYR A 264 25.87 22.35 9.98
C TYR A 264 24.85 21.31 9.57
N GLU A 265 23.76 21.75 8.98
CA GLU A 265 22.62 20.88 8.75
C GLU A 265 22.57 20.46 7.27
N ARG A 266 22.48 19.14 7.03
CA ARG A 266 22.24 18.59 5.69
C ARG A 266 20.73 18.44 5.46
N PRO A 267 20.16 18.94 4.35
CA PRO A 267 18.78 18.65 4.02
C PRO A 267 18.63 17.16 3.69
N GLY A 268 17.50 16.56 4.08
CA GLY A 268 17.05 15.27 3.58
C GLY A 268 15.76 15.48 2.79
N ILE A 269 15.67 14.85 1.63
CA ILE A 269 14.53 14.93 0.71
C ILE A 269 13.20 14.60 1.40
N VAL A 270 12.18 15.43 1.12
CA VAL A 270 10.78 15.21 1.53
C VAL A 270 9.80 15.45 0.39
N GLY A 271 8.79 14.57 0.30
CA GLY A 271 7.67 14.76 -0.63
C GLY A 271 6.56 15.66 -0.05
N VAL A 272 6.40 15.68 1.28
CA VAL A 272 5.42 16.48 2.00
C VAL A 272 6.12 17.30 3.07
N ILE A 273 5.95 18.61 3.01
CA ILE A 273 6.43 19.59 3.97
C ILE A 273 5.38 19.70 5.08
N PRO A 274 5.61 19.18 6.31
CA PRO A 274 4.74 19.40 7.46
C PRO A 274 4.49 20.87 7.75
N VAL A 275 3.20 21.18 7.92
CA VAL A 275 2.69 22.44 8.47
C VAL A 275 2.54 22.29 9.99
N GLN A 276 3.11 23.23 10.73
CA GLN A 276 3.11 23.26 12.20
C GLN A 276 1.75 23.71 12.77
N ALA A 277 1.58 23.59 14.08
CA ALA A 277 0.36 24.00 14.79
C ALA A 277 0.03 25.49 14.66
N ASP A 278 1.03 26.34 14.45
CA ASP A 278 0.85 27.78 14.18
C ASP A 278 0.63 28.09 12.69
N GLY A 279 0.54 27.04 11.85
CA GLY A 279 0.29 27.14 10.42
C GLY A 279 1.56 27.40 9.62
N SER A 280 2.70 27.61 10.29
CA SER A 280 3.97 27.84 9.61
C SER A 280 4.50 26.55 8.98
N TYR A 281 5.17 26.70 7.85
CA TYR A 281 5.92 25.63 7.22
C TYR A 281 7.28 26.15 6.75
N PHE A 282 8.22 25.23 6.64
CA PHE A 282 9.59 25.53 6.25
C PHE A 282 10.16 24.33 5.50
N ALA A 283 10.92 24.58 4.44
CA ALA A 283 11.73 23.58 3.77
C ALA A 283 12.94 24.22 3.08
N VAL A 284 13.89 23.39 2.67
CA VAL A 284 14.99 23.75 1.76
C VAL A 284 14.56 23.38 0.34
N ILE A 285 14.73 24.28 -0.61
CA ILE A 285 14.47 24.02 -2.03
C ILE A 285 15.71 23.36 -2.64
N LEU A 286 15.52 22.16 -3.20
CA LEU A 286 16.60 21.36 -3.79
C LEU A 286 16.62 21.44 -5.32
N LYS A 287 15.49 21.81 -5.96
CA LYS A 287 15.36 21.93 -7.42
C LYS A 287 14.64 23.22 -7.81
N ASN A 288 15.00 23.77 -8.98
CA ASN A 288 14.40 24.96 -9.56
C ASN A 288 13.89 24.68 -10.98
N PRO A 289 12.64 25.04 -11.33
CA PRO A 289 11.56 25.48 -10.44
C PRO A 289 11.04 24.33 -9.57
N ILE A 290 10.28 24.67 -8.52
CA ILE A 290 9.56 23.68 -7.70
C ILE A 290 8.05 23.88 -7.84
N ASP A 291 7.34 22.80 -8.17
CA ASP A 291 5.87 22.80 -8.15
C ASP A 291 5.37 22.39 -6.77
N LEU A 292 4.38 23.13 -6.27
CA LEU A 292 3.76 22.95 -4.98
C LEU A 292 2.28 22.59 -5.16
N ARG A 293 1.82 21.59 -4.40
CA ARG A 293 0.41 21.29 -4.22
C ARG A 293 0.08 21.38 -2.74
N VAL A 294 -0.82 22.29 -2.38
CA VAL A 294 -1.24 22.49 -0.98
C VAL A 294 -2.62 21.88 -0.81
N GLU A 295 -2.75 20.93 0.12
CA GLU A 295 -4.00 20.21 0.33
C GLU A 295 -4.26 19.88 1.79
N TYR A 296 -5.54 19.88 2.15
CA TYR A 296 -6.04 19.42 3.44
C TYR A 296 -7.45 18.87 3.22
N PHE A 297 -7.81 17.78 3.92
CA PHE A 297 -9.13 17.18 3.81
C PHE A 297 -10.23 18.20 4.14
N GLY A 298 -11.25 18.27 3.29
CA GLY A 298 -12.35 19.24 3.42
C GLY A 298 -12.02 20.63 2.89
N TYR A 299 -10.86 20.83 2.27
CA TYR A 299 -10.46 22.08 1.62
C TYR A 299 -10.12 21.88 0.14
N GLN A 300 -10.25 22.96 -0.64
CA GLN A 300 -9.87 23.00 -2.04
C GLN A 300 -8.35 23.06 -2.18
N SER A 301 -7.77 22.18 -3.00
CA SER A 301 -6.33 22.16 -3.22
C SER A 301 -5.85 23.37 -4.03
N ILE A 302 -4.67 23.88 -3.70
CA ILE A 302 -3.98 24.94 -4.45
C ILE A 302 -2.78 24.34 -5.18
N LEU A 303 -2.58 24.72 -6.44
CA LEU A 303 -1.35 24.46 -7.19
C LEU A 303 -0.60 25.78 -7.37
N ASP A 304 0.70 25.77 -7.08
CA ASP A 304 1.60 26.91 -7.26
C ASP A 304 2.96 26.45 -7.82
N GLN A 305 3.70 27.35 -8.45
CA GLN A 305 5.07 27.09 -8.89
C GLN A 305 5.98 28.19 -8.36
N VAL A 306 6.97 27.79 -7.58
CA VAL A 306 7.98 28.71 -7.06
C VAL A 306 9.22 28.62 -7.96
N GLN A 307 9.39 29.65 -8.78
CA GLN A 307 10.67 29.90 -9.43
C GLN A 307 11.53 30.75 -8.53
N TYR A 308 12.82 30.43 -8.45
CA TYR A 308 13.77 31.25 -7.72
C TYR A 308 14.98 31.66 -8.54
N LEU A 309 15.60 32.78 -8.15
CA LEU A 309 16.93 33.15 -8.61
C LEU A 309 17.93 32.68 -7.54
N PRO A 310 19.06 32.06 -7.90
CA PRO A 310 20.05 31.67 -6.92
C PRO A 310 20.46 32.89 -6.07
N PRO A 311 20.76 32.69 -4.78
CA PRO A 311 21.08 33.79 -3.90
C PRO A 311 22.38 34.45 -4.35
N GLY A 312 22.29 35.74 -4.73
CA GLY A 312 23.42 36.55 -5.20
C GLY A 312 24.53 36.85 -4.17
N GLY A 313 24.77 36.00 -3.17
CA GLY A 313 25.80 36.18 -2.14
C GLY A 313 26.21 34.86 -1.46
N ILE A 314 27.42 34.82 -0.89
CA ILE A 314 27.93 33.66 -0.16
C ILE A 314 27.38 33.63 1.26
N GLY A 315 27.02 32.44 1.74
CA GLY A 315 26.54 32.21 3.11
C GLY A 315 25.17 32.83 3.42
N LEU A 316 24.51 33.46 2.45
CA LEU A 316 23.18 34.04 2.60
C LEU A 316 22.16 33.16 1.88
N THR A 317 21.70 32.12 2.58
CA THR A 317 20.45 31.43 2.23
C THR A 317 19.33 32.47 2.14
N GLN A 318 18.74 32.62 0.96
CA GLN A 318 17.57 33.47 0.77
C GLN A 318 16.29 32.62 0.95
N ALA A 319 15.27 33.24 1.55
CA ALA A 319 13.97 32.62 1.75
C ALA A 319 12.97 33.08 0.67
N ALA A 320 12.34 32.13 0.01
CA ALA A 320 11.13 32.34 -0.76
C ALA A 320 9.93 32.25 0.19
N VAL A 321 9.29 33.39 0.48
CA VAL A 321 8.08 33.43 1.30
C VAL A 321 6.85 33.17 0.43
N ARG A 322 6.03 32.17 0.78
CA ARG A 322 4.80 31.80 0.09
C ARG A 322 3.69 31.46 1.09
N ASP A 323 2.75 32.37 1.27
CA ASP A 323 1.59 32.12 2.13
C ASP A 323 0.43 31.54 1.32
N PHE A 324 -0.23 30.53 1.89
CA PHE A 324 -1.37 29.86 1.30
C PHE A 324 -2.61 30.06 2.14
N GLN A 325 -3.71 30.40 1.49
CA GLN A 325 -5.03 30.51 2.13
C GLN A 325 -5.94 29.46 1.50
N LEU A 326 -6.21 28.38 2.22
CA LEU A 326 -7.08 27.30 1.78
C LEU A 326 -8.55 27.67 2.03
N GLN A 327 -9.39 27.44 1.03
CA GLN A 327 -10.84 27.62 1.11
C GLN A 327 -11.50 26.28 1.43
N GLU A 328 -12.40 26.26 2.42
CA GLU A 328 -13.22 25.07 2.70
C GLU A 328 -13.95 24.61 1.44
N SER A 329 -13.96 23.30 1.20
CA SER A 329 -14.77 22.70 0.15
C SER A 329 -16.25 22.96 0.43
N PRO A 330 -17.06 23.29 -0.59
CA PRO A 330 -18.50 23.41 -0.40
C PRO A 330 -19.07 22.09 0.09
N LEU A 331 -20.09 22.16 0.95
CA LEU A 331 -20.85 20.97 1.33
C LEU A 331 -21.74 20.54 0.17
N ALA A 332 -21.68 19.26 -0.16
CA ALA A 332 -22.51 18.59 -1.14
C ALA A 332 -23.37 17.54 -0.43
N THR A 333 -24.64 17.45 -0.82
CA THR A 333 -25.59 16.53 -0.18
C THR A 333 -25.53 15.15 -0.82
N PHE A 334 -25.21 14.13 -0.03
CA PHE A 334 -25.41 12.72 -0.36
C PHE A 334 -26.75 12.24 0.22
N SER A 335 -27.65 11.77 -0.63
CA SER A 335 -29.02 11.40 -0.21
C SER A 335 -29.55 10.17 -0.93
N GLY A 336 -30.66 9.62 -0.44
CA GLY A 336 -31.32 8.50 -1.10
C GLY A 336 -32.28 7.77 -0.19
N THR A 337 -32.72 6.60 -0.64
CA THR A 337 -33.68 5.76 0.09
C THR A 337 -33.21 4.32 0.17
N VAL A 338 -33.42 3.66 1.32
CA VAL A 338 -33.23 2.22 1.51
C VAL A 338 -34.59 1.53 1.47
N PHE A 339 -34.76 0.54 0.60
CA PHE A 339 -36.03 -0.17 0.44
C PHE A 339 -35.87 -1.62 -0.03
N ASP A 340 -36.87 -2.44 0.27
CA ASP A 340 -36.92 -3.84 -0.13
C ASP A 340 -37.08 -3.96 -1.65
N SER A 341 -36.35 -4.89 -2.26
CA SER A 341 -36.30 -5.00 -3.71
C SER A 341 -37.62 -5.48 -4.32
N VAL A 342 -38.44 -6.21 -3.57
CA VAL A 342 -39.65 -6.87 -4.04
C VAL A 342 -40.89 -6.10 -3.57
N SER A 343 -41.05 -5.89 -2.27
CA SER A 343 -42.21 -5.21 -1.70
C SER A 343 -42.17 -3.70 -1.89
N LEU A 344 -40.96 -3.13 -2.09
CA LEU A 344 -40.69 -1.69 -2.13
C LEU A 344 -40.97 -0.98 -0.79
N ASP A 345 -41.13 -1.74 0.29
CA ASP A 345 -41.26 -1.17 1.64
C ASP A 345 -39.94 -0.52 2.06
N THR A 346 -40.04 0.59 2.79
CA THR A 346 -38.88 1.34 3.29
C THR A 346 -38.20 0.56 4.40
N ILE A 347 -36.86 0.49 4.36
CA ILE A 347 -36.05 -0.22 5.35
C ILE A 347 -35.39 0.79 6.27
N SER A 348 -35.49 0.57 7.58
CA SER A 348 -34.71 1.32 8.56
C SER A 348 -33.23 0.93 8.46
N ALA A 349 -32.33 1.91 8.36
CA ALA A 349 -30.89 1.67 8.30
C ALA A 349 -30.09 2.77 9.01
N VAL A 350 -28.87 2.44 9.42
CA VAL A 350 -27.83 3.39 9.83
C VAL A 350 -26.77 3.43 8.74
N LEU A 351 -26.45 4.63 8.26
CA LEU A 351 -25.37 4.87 7.33
C LEU A 351 -24.18 5.42 8.11
N GLU A 352 -23.01 4.83 7.90
CA GLU A 352 -21.73 5.29 8.42
C GLU A 352 -20.84 5.67 7.25
N VAL A 353 -20.31 6.89 7.25
CA VAL A 353 -19.45 7.40 6.19
C VAL A 353 -18.03 7.51 6.72
N VAL A 354 -17.08 6.88 6.05
CA VAL A 354 -15.65 7.04 6.30
C VAL A 354 -15.04 7.80 5.14
N ALA A 355 -14.22 8.81 5.44
CA ALA A 355 -13.45 9.50 4.43
C ALA A 355 -12.25 8.64 4.00
N ILE A 356 -12.04 8.50 2.70
CA ILE A 356 -10.95 7.69 2.12
C ILE A 356 -10.09 8.52 1.14
N SER A 357 -10.04 9.83 1.39
CA SER A 357 -9.26 10.77 0.58
C SER A 357 -7.76 10.57 0.78
N ASN A 358 -7.00 10.87 -0.28
CA ASN A 358 -5.53 10.86 -0.24
C ASN A 358 -4.95 12.16 0.36
N LYS A 359 -5.80 13.13 0.70
CA LYS A 359 -5.36 14.39 1.30
C LYS A 359 -4.92 14.18 2.74
N VAL A 360 -3.93 14.97 3.18
CA VAL A 360 -3.51 15.01 4.57
C VAL A 360 -4.65 15.56 5.44
N GLY A 361 -4.80 15.04 6.66
CA GLY A 361 -5.89 15.42 7.57
C GLY A 361 -7.18 14.62 7.39
N THR A 362 -7.20 13.64 6.48
CA THR A 362 -8.34 12.71 6.33
C THR A 362 -8.57 11.93 7.63
N PRO A 363 -9.79 11.91 8.21
CA PRO A 363 -10.07 11.17 9.43
C PRO A 363 -9.99 9.65 9.26
N ASP A 364 -9.35 8.97 10.21
CA ASP A 364 -9.29 7.50 10.27
C ASP A 364 -10.52 6.86 10.95
N THR A 365 -11.55 7.66 11.24
CA THR A 365 -12.78 7.24 11.93
C THR A 365 -14.01 7.52 11.08
N VAL A 366 -15.18 7.07 11.54
CA VAL A 366 -16.47 7.49 10.97
C VAL A 366 -16.53 9.01 10.97
N PHE A 367 -16.62 9.58 9.77
CA PHE A 367 -16.65 11.01 9.51
C PHE A 367 -18.07 11.57 9.72
N ALA A 368 -19.08 10.85 9.25
CA ALA A 368 -20.48 11.23 9.40
C ALA A 368 -21.36 9.98 9.52
N SER A 369 -22.55 10.15 10.11
CA SER A 369 -23.55 9.08 10.16
C SER A 369 -24.97 9.64 10.06
N ALA A 370 -25.88 8.82 9.53
CA ALA A 370 -27.30 9.14 9.45
C ALA A 370 -28.14 7.90 9.72
N THR A 371 -29.26 8.08 10.41
CA THR A 371 -30.30 7.06 10.51
C THR A 371 -31.43 7.42 9.56
N THR A 372 -31.91 6.45 8.79
CA THR A 372 -33.00 6.68 7.85
C THR A 372 -34.30 7.09 8.55
N ILE A 373 -35.08 7.98 7.93
CA ILE A 373 -36.44 8.32 8.34
C ILE A 373 -37.38 7.87 7.21
N ALA A 374 -38.23 6.88 7.49
CA ALA A 374 -39.05 6.22 6.48
C ALA A 374 -38.20 5.76 5.25
N GLY A 375 -37.06 5.13 5.52
CA GLY A 375 -36.10 4.66 4.52
C GLY A 375 -35.22 5.75 3.89
N GLY A 376 -35.62 7.02 3.93
CA GLY A 376 -34.84 8.12 3.36
C GLY A 376 -33.66 8.56 4.25
N PHE A 377 -32.55 8.96 3.66
CA PHE A 377 -31.40 9.55 4.35
C PHE A 377 -30.86 10.78 3.60
N SER A 378 -30.15 11.65 4.32
CA SER A 378 -29.46 12.83 3.77
C SER A 378 -28.27 13.17 4.65
N LEU A 379 -27.11 13.38 4.03
CA LEU A 379 -25.83 13.70 4.66
C LEU A 379 -25.16 14.83 3.88
N ASP A 380 -24.71 15.87 4.56
CA ASP A 380 -23.91 16.93 3.92
C ASP A 380 -22.43 16.63 4.16
N LEU A 381 -21.68 16.44 3.07
CA LEU A 381 -20.27 16.04 3.08
C LEU A 381 -19.45 17.04 2.27
N PRO A 382 -18.18 17.32 2.63
CA PRO A 382 -17.29 18.11 1.78
C PRO A 382 -17.19 17.57 0.35
N ALA A 383 -17.37 18.44 -0.65
CA ALA A 383 -17.23 18.07 -2.05
C ALA A 383 -15.75 17.87 -2.45
N ASN A 384 -15.54 17.18 -3.58
CA ASN A 384 -14.23 16.83 -4.15
C ASN A 384 -13.37 15.99 -3.18
N GLU A 385 -14.05 15.07 -2.49
CA GLU A 385 -13.47 14.10 -1.57
C GLU A 385 -14.06 12.72 -1.85
N ASN A 386 -13.36 11.69 -1.40
CA ASN A 386 -13.75 10.29 -1.57
C ASN A 386 -14.29 9.73 -0.26
N TYR A 387 -15.38 8.97 -0.34
CA TYR A 387 -16.05 8.38 0.83
C TYR A 387 -16.40 6.91 0.62
N LEU A 388 -16.28 6.12 1.68
CA LEU A 388 -16.88 4.81 1.78
C LEU A 388 -18.10 4.90 2.70
N VAL A 389 -19.28 4.69 2.13
CA VAL A 389 -20.55 4.64 2.87
C VAL A 389 -20.86 3.18 3.19
N THR A 390 -20.95 2.84 4.47
CA THR A 390 -21.46 1.55 4.94
C THR A 390 -22.90 1.72 5.39
N VAL A 391 -23.82 1.07 4.69
CA VAL A 391 -25.24 1.01 5.04
C VAL A 391 -25.48 -0.25 5.85
N ARG A 392 -25.91 -0.08 7.09
CA ARG A 392 -26.29 -1.15 8.03
C ARG A 392 -27.80 -1.14 8.19
N PRO A 393 -28.55 -1.90 7.39
CA PRO A 393 -29.99 -1.94 7.49
C PRO A 393 -30.42 -2.82 8.67
N ALA A 394 -31.67 -2.66 9.08
CA ALA A 394 -32.29 -3.53 10.07
C ALA A 394 -32.35 -4.97 9.57
N LEU A 395 -32.47 -5.91 10.51
CA LEU A 395 -32.77 -7.31 10.22
C LEU A 395 -33.97 -7.41 9.26
N PRO A 396 -33.93 -8.24 8.19
CA PRO A 396 -32.93 -9.26 7.85
C PRO A 396 -31.94 -8.86 6.73
N TYR A 397 -31.75 -7.58 6.44
CA TYR A 397 -31.03 -7.16 5.22
C TYR A 397 -29.51 -7.06 5.41
N PRO A 398 -28.71 -7.53 4.45
CA PRO A 398 -27.25 -7.52 4.58
C PRO A 398 -26.68 -6.09 4.60
N THR A 399 -25.53 -5.93 5.26
CA THR A 399 -24.76 -4.68 5.19
C THR A 399 -24.25 -4.49 3.76
N VAL A 400 -24.37 -3.27 3.22
CA VAL A 400 -23.85 -2.93 1.90
C VAL A 400 -22.90 -1.74 1.98
N GLN A 401 -21.89 -1.74 1.10
CA GLN A 401 -20.94 -0.66 0.97
C GLN A 401 -21.10 0.06 -0.36
N TYR A 402 -20.96 1.38 -0.34
CA TYR A 402 -21.05 2.25 -1.50
C TYR A 402 -19.87 3.21 -1.52
N LEU A 403 -19.15 3.22 -2.64
CA LEU A 403 -18.00 4.08 -2.85
C LEU A 403 -18.46 5.36 -3.56
N ILE A 404 -18.24 6.50 -2.92
CA ILE A 404 -18.32 7.81 -3.55
C ILE A 404 -16.91 8.18 -3.98
N ASP A 405 -16.69 8.23 -5.28
CA ASP A 405 -15.44 8.68 -5.89
C ASP A 405 -15.65 10.10 -6.41
N ASP A 406 -14.93 11.06 -5.83
CA ASP A 406 -14.98 12.49 -6.12
C ASP A 406 -16.40 13.09 -6.03
N LEU A 407 -16.90 13.28 -4.80
CA LEU A 407 -18.25 13.82 -4.56
C LEU A 407 -18.46 15.17 -5.26
N ASP A 408 -19.32 15.18 -6.28
CA ASP A 408 -19.64 16.38 -7.05
C ASP A 408 -20.30 17.45 -6.15
N GLN A 409 -19.99 18.72 -6.41
CA GLN A 409 -20.58 19.86 -5.69
C GLN A 409 -22.11 19.94 -5.82
N ALA A 410 -22.68 19.35 -6.86
CA ALA A 410 -24.13 19.22 -7.03
C ALA A 410 -24.78 18.23 -6.05
N GLY A 411 -23.98 17.43 -5.33
CA GLY A 411 -24.45 16.32 -4.52
C GLY A 411 -24.65 15.04 -5.33
N GLU A 412 -24.91 13.96 -4.61
CA GLU A 412 -25.11 12.63 -5.19
C GLU A 412 -26.34 11.96 -4.56
N GLN A 413 -27.12 11.27 -5.39
CA GLN A 413 -28.27 10.49 -4.94
C GLN A 413 -28.04 9.01 -5.21
N ALA A 414 -28.14 8.18 -4.17
CA ALA A 414 -27.98 6.74 -4.25
C ALA A 414 -29.10 6.01 -3.51
N ASP A 415 -29.93 5.28 -4.26
CA ASP A 415 -30.99 4.45 -3.72
C ASP A 415 -30.52 3.00 -3.51
N PHE A 416 -30.75 2.46 -2.32
CA PHE A 416 -30.33 1.12 -1.90
C PHE A 416 -31.52 0.17 -1.93
N ARG A 417 -31.56 -0.67 -2.97
CA ARG A 417 -32.59 -1.68 -3.16
C ARG A 417 -32.08 -3.05 -2.71
N LEU A 418 -32.55 -3.53 -1.56
CA LEU A 418 -31.97 -4.67 -0.85
C LEU A 418 -32.89 -5.90 -0.85
N ASN A 419 -32.29 -7.09 -0.78
CA ASN A 419 -33.03 -8.33 -0.50
C ASN A 419 -32.71 -8.79 0.93
N PRO A 420 -33.65 -9.47 1.61
CA PRO A 420 -33.34 -10.22 2.82
C PRO A 420 -32.13 -11.12 2.61
N ALA A 421 -31.27 -11.22 3.62
CA ALA A 421 -30.13 -12.11 3.60
C ALA A 421 -30.57 -13.59 3.52
N ASP A 422 -29.80 -14.43 2.84
CA ASP A 422 -30.06 -15.87 2.72
C ASP A 422 -29.72 -16.61 4.03
N VAL A 423 -28.74 -16.10 4.78
CA VAL A 423 -28.22 -16.76 5.99
C VAL A 423 -28.26 -15.82 7.20
N PHE A 424 -28.78 -16.33 8.31
CA PHE A 424 -28.66 -15.71 9.62
C PHE A 424 -27.41 -16.20 10.34
N LEU A 425 -26.38 -15.37 10.43
CA LEU A 425 -25.10 -15.70 11.06
C LEU A 425 -25.12 -15.20 12.51
N VAL A 426 -25.26 -16.10 13.48
CA VAL A 426 -25.32 -15.78 14.91
C VAL A 426 -23.96 -16.02 15.55
N ASN A 427 -23.35 -14.93 16.03
CA ASN A 427 -22.12 -14.94 16.80
C ASN A 427 -22.43 -15.01 18.30
N ASP A 428 -22.15 -16.17 18.86
CA ASP A 428 -22.22 -16.48 20.29
C ASP A 428 -20.81 -16.66 20.89
N ASP A 429 -19.77 -16.24 20.17
CA ASP A 429 -18.42 -16.22 20.69
C ASP A 429 -18.23 -14.99 21.59
N PRO A 430 -17.93 -15.15 22.89
CA PRO A 430 -17.69 -14.03 23.79
C PRO A 430 -16.49 -13.16 23.39
N ALA A 431 -15.58 -13.67 22.54
CA ALA A 431 -14.46 -12.90 22.01
C ALA A 431 -14.82 -12.04 20.78
N ALA A 432 -15.88 -12.37 20.05
CA ALA A 432 -16.29 -11.72 18.79
C ALA A 432 -15.17 -11.59 17.73
N GLU A 433 -14.31 -12.62 17.61
CA GLU A 433 -13.18 -12.63 16.65
C GLU A 433 -13.36 -13.66 15.52
N SER A 434 -14.45 -14.42 15.53
CA SER A 434 -14.59 -15.65 14.73
C SER A 434 -15.49 -15.50 13.50
N GLU A 435 -16.41 -14.53 13.49
CA GLU A 435 -17.35 -14.29 12.39
C GLU A 435 -16.65 -14.01 11.07
N ILE A 436 -15.51 -13.30 11.10
CA ILE A 436 -14.84 -12.78 9.90
C ILE A 436 -14.43 -13.90 8.94
N TYR A 437 -14.06 -15.08 9.46
CA TYR A 437 -13.68 -16.23 8.65
C TYR A 437 -14.86 -16.83 7.89
N ILE A 438 -16.04 -16.84 8.51
CA ILE A 438 -17.28 -17.34 7.91
C ILE A 438 -17.84 -16.30 6.92
N GLN A 439 -17.79 -15.01 7.29
CA GLN A 439 -18.14 -13.89 6.41
C GLN A 439 -17.32 -13.90 5.12
N GLN A 440 -16.00 -14.08 5.22
CA GLN A 440 -15.13 -14.23 4.06
C GLN A 440 -15.53 -15.42 3.16
N ALA A 441 -15.93 -16.54 3.74
CA ALA A 441 -16.44 -17.67 2.98
C ALA A 441 -17.76 -17.35 2.28
N PHE A 442 -18.71 -16.67 2.96
CA PHE A 442 -19.94 -16.23 2.32
C PHE A 442 -19.70 -15.22 1.19
N ASP A 443 -18.81 -14.25 1.40
CA ASP A 443 -18.40 -13.28 0.38
C ASP A 443 -17.80 -13.97 -0.84
N ALA A 444 -16.92 -14.96 -0.62
CA ALA A 444 -16.31 -15.75 -1.69
C ALA A 444 -17.34 -16.58 -2.47
N LEU A 445 -18.40 -17.03 -1.80
CA LEU A 445 -19.51 -17.79 -2.39
C LEU A 445 -20.63 -16.90 -2.98
N GLY A 446 -20.59 -15.58 -2.76
CA GLY A 446 -21.65 -14.65 -3.15
C GLY A 446 -22.97 -14.89 -2.40
N VAL A 447 -22.91 -15.42 -1.18
CA VAL A 447 -24.07 -15.72 -0.33
C VAL A 447 -24.35 -14.50 0.55
N THR A 448 -25.61 -14.04 0.60
CA THR A 448 -25.96 -12.90 1.45
C THR A 448 -26.21 -13.35 2.88
N TYR A 449 -25.73 -12.57 3.84
CA TYR A 449 -25.85 -12.91 5.26
C TYR A 449 -26.15 -11.69 6.12
N TYR A 450 -26.79 -11.91 7.27
CA TYR A 450 -26.94 -10.93 8.34
C TYR A 450 -26.24 -11.45 9.59
N THR A 451 -25.34 -10.65 10.17
CA THR A 451 -24.61 -11.03 11.39
C THR A 451 -25.29 -10.50 12.64
N TRP A 452 -25.66 -11.40 13.55
CA TRP A 452 -26.18 -11.08 14.88
C TRP A 452 -25.10 -11.29 15.93
N GLN A 453 -24.87 -10.28 16.76
CA GLN A 453 -23.85 -10.31 17.80
C GLN A 453 -24.54 -10.42 19.16
N ILE A 454 -24.56 -11.61 19.77
CA ILE A 454 -25.27 -11.82 21.03
C ILE A 454 -24.73 -10.90 22.13
N ALA A 455 -23.41 -10.68 22.16
CA ALA A 455 -22.75 -9.80 23.13
C ALA A 455 -23.30 -8.36 23.15
N THR A 456 -23.85 -7.87 22.04
CA THR A 456 -24.36 -6.49 21.91
C THR A 456 -25.88 -6.41 21.72
N SER A 457 -26.47 -7.42 21.09
CA SER A 457 -27.89 -7.44 20.69
C SER A 457 -28.75 -8.33 21.59
N GLY A 458 -28.14 -9.13 22.46
CA GLY A 458 -28.82 -10.15 23.25
C GLY A 458 -29.19 -11.39 22.43
N LEU A 459 -29.93 -12.31 23.04
CA LEU A 459 -30.39 -13.53 22.37
C LEU A 459 -31.45 -13.18 21.31
N PRO A 460 -31.38 -13.73 20.08
CA PRO A 460 -32.45 -13.56 19.08
C PRO A 460 -33.79 -14.11 19.59
N GLU A 461 -34.89 -13.49 19.17
CA GLU A 461 -36.25 -13.98 19.42
C GLU A 461 -36.75 -14.83 18.24
N THR A 462 -37.79 -15.65 18.44
CA THR A 462 -38.39 -16.46 17.36
C THR A 462 -38.74 -15.61 16.13
N ALA A 463 -39.21 -14.37 16.33
CA ALA A 463 -39.56 -13.46 15.25
C ALA A 463 -38.37 -13.08 14.34
N ASP A 464 -37.16 -13.01 14.90
CA ASP A 464 -35.95 -12.67 14.16
C ASP A 464 -35.62 -13.76 13.13
N PHE A 465 -35.75 -15.03 13.50
CA PHE A 465 -35.61 -16.15 12.56
C PHE A 465 -36.69 -16.13 11.48
N GLN A 466 -37.91 -15.70 11.82
CA GLN A 466 -39.02 -15.63 10.86
C GLN A 466 -38.86 -14.52 9.82
N ALA A 467 -37.96 -13.56 10.04
CA ALA A 467 -37.69 -12.50 9.07
C ALA A 467 -36.94 -13.02 7.81
N PHE A 468 -36.25 -14.17 7.91
CA PHE A 468 -35.43 -14.71 6.82
C PHE A 468 -36.25 -15.50 5.78
N PRO A 469 -35.81 -15.52 4.51
CA PRO A 469 -36.46 -16.28 3.45
C PRO A 469 -36.34 -17.80 3.68
N GLU A 470 -37.23 -18.55 3.03
CA GLU A 470 -37.20 -20.01 3.06
C GLU A 470 -36.17 -20.60 2.06
N PRO A 471 -35.47 -21.70 2.41
CA PRO A 471 -35.46 -22.32 3.73
C PRO A 471 -34.67 -21.47 4.74
N LYS A 472 -35.26 -21.21 5.91
CA LYS A 472 -34.59 -20.42 6.95
C LYS A 472 -33.30 -21.10 7.38
N THR A 473 -32.18 -20.38 7.26
CA THR A 473 -30.84 -20.94 7.46
C THR A 473 -30.07 -20.15 8.49
N VAL A 474 -29.61 -20.85 9.53
CA VAL A 474 -28.86 -20.29 10.66
C VAL A 474 -27.49 -20.96 10.73
N PHE A 475 -26.47 -20.13 10.81
CA PHE A 475 -25.12 -20.54 11.22
C PHE A 475 -24.89 -19.99 12.62
N TRP A 476 -24.90 -20.86 13.62
CA TRP A 476 -24.66 -20.53 15.02
C TRP A 476 -23.28 -21.02 15.43
N PHE A 477 -22.44 -20.12 15.94
CA PHE A 477 -21.11 -20.50 16.38
C PHE A 477 -20.74 -19.84 17.70
N THR A 478 -20.05 -20.61 18.54
CA THR A 478 -19.67 -20.22 19.91
C THR A 478 -18.17 -19.95 20.04
N GLY A 479 -17.44 -20.05 18.93
CA GLY A 479 -16.00 -19.85 18.84
C GLY A 479 -15.23 -20.68 19.87
N ALA A 480 -14.43 -20.01 20.69
CA ALA A 480 -13.58 -20.63 21.70
C ALA A 480 -14.19 -20.64 23.12
N ALA A 481 -15.50 -20.50 23.25
CA ALA A 481 -16.18 -20.56 24.55
C ALA A 481 -15.83 -21.84 25.34
N LEU A 482 -15.40 -21.69 26.60
CA LEU A 482 -14.96 -22.78 27.48
C LEU A 482 -15.98 -23.16 28.58
N ALA A 483 -16.99 -22.34 28.83
CA ALA A 483 -17.99 -22.58 29.86
C ALA A 483 -19.37 -22.22 29.31
N GLU A 484 -20.32 -23.15 29.41
CA GLU A 484 -21.69 -23.00 28.91
C GLU A 484 -21.75 -22.40 27.48
N PRO A 485 -21.06 -23.02 26.49
CA PRO A 485 -20.98 -22.47 25.13
C PRO A 485 -22.35 -22.36 24.46
N VAL A 486 -23.32 -23.18 24.87
CA VAL A 486 -24.74 -23.03 24.52
C VAL A 486 -25.54 -23.33 25.79
N ASN A 487 -26.28 -22.36 26.31
CA ASN A 487 -27.07 -22.49 27.53
C ASN A 487 -28.51 -22.99 27.26
N GLU A 488 -29.27 -23.27 28.33
CA GLU A 488 -30.63 -23.83 28.23
C GLU A 488 -31.61 -22.98 27.41
N LEU A 489 -31.51 -21.64 27.45
CA LEU A 489 -32.38 -20.76 26.66
C LEU A 489 -32.05 -20.85 25.18
N GLU A 490 -30.76 -20.85 24.83
CA GLU A 490 -30.28 -21.01 23.45
C GLU A 490 -30.67 -22.36 22.87
N MET A 491 -30.56 -23.44 23.66
CA MET A 491 -30.98 -24.77 23.22
C MET A 491 -32.48 -24.85 22.93
N ASN A 492 -33.31 -24.26 23.79
CA ASN A 492 -34.75 -24.22 23.57
C ASN A 492 -35.08 -23.43 22.29
N LEU A 493 -34.37 -22.32 22.05
CA LEU A 493 -34.53 -21.53 20.83
C LEU A 493 -34.12 -22.29 19.57
N LEU A 494 -32.98 -22.99 19.61
CA LEU A 494 -32.48 -23.78 18.48
C LEU A 494 -33.39 -24.98 18.18
N THR A 495 -33.96 -25.62 19.20
CA THR A 495 -34.92 -26.71 19.01
C THR A 495 -36.26 -26.21 18.44
N GLU A 496 -36.77 -25.07 18.91
CA GLU A 496 -37.94 -24.41 18.32
C GLU A 496 -37.70 -24.02 16.84
N PHE A 497 -36.51 -23.50 16.54
CA PHE A 497 -36.11 -23.19 15.17
C PHE A 497 -36.09 -24.45 14.28
N LEU A 498 -35.54 -25.56 14.77
CA LEU A 498 -35.57 -26.83 14.05
C LEU A 498 -37.01 -27.33 13.87
N ASP A 499 -37.86 -27.28 14.90
CA ASP A 499 -39.27 -27.68 14.79
C ASP A 499 -40.05 -26.85 13.76
N SER A 500 -39.62 -25.62 13.49
CA SER A 500 -40.17 -24.78 12.41
C SER A 500 -39.70 -25.15 11.00
N GLY A 501 -38.90 -26.21 10.86
CA GLY A 501 -38.36 -26.68 9.58
C GLY A 501 -37.00 -26.08 9.22
N GLY A 502 -36.29 -25.48 10.17
CA GLY A 502 -35.05 -24.73 9.95
C GLY A 502 -33.86 -25.54 9.40
N ARG A 503 -32.82 -24.81 8.98
CA ARG A 503 -31.50 -25.33 8.60
C ARG A 503 -30.48 -24.79 9.59
N LEU A 504 -29.86 -25.65 10.38
CA LEU A 504 -28.93 -25.22 11.43
C LEU A 504 -27.54 -25.77 11.18
N LEU A 505 -26.54 -24.91 11.03
CA LEU A 505 -25.16 -25.29 11.34
C LEU A 505 -24.83 -24.80 12.75
N LEU A 506 -24.48 -25.73 13.64
CA LEU A 506 -23.97 -25.43 14.98
C LEU A 506 -22.49 -25.80 15.05
N SER A 507 -21.64 -24.90 15.53
CA SER A 507 -20.20 -25.13 15.60
C SER A 507 -19.56 -24.47 16.81
N GLY A 508 -18.65 -25.20 17.45
CA GLY A 508 -17.89 -24.68 18.58
C GLY A 508 -17.17 -25.80 19.31
N GLN A 509 -16.18 -25.43 20.11
CA GLN A 509 -15.57 -26.37 21.05
C GLN A 509 -16.43 -26.58 22.29
N ASN A 510 -16.20 -27.67 22.99
CA ASN A 510 -16.74 -27.95 24.32
C ASN A 510 -18.28 -28.11 24.40
N ILE A 511 -19.02 -27.93 23.30
CA ILE A 511 -20.49 -28.01 23.30
C ILE A 511 -20.96 -29.39 23.75
N ALA A 512 -20.40 -30.47 23.19
CA ALA A 512 -20.81 -31.82 23.54
C ALA A 512 -20.31 -32.21 24.95
N GLU A 513 -19.11 -31.75 25.33
CA GLU A 513 -18.53 -31.99 26.67
C GLU A 513 -19.37 -31.35 27.78
N SER A 514 -19.74 -30.08 27.62
CA SER A 514 -20.46 -29.31 28.64
C SER A 514 -21.91 -29.73 28.79
N ASP A 515 -22.51 -30.26 27.72
CA ASP A 515 -23.96 -30.41 27.61
C ASP A 515 -24.41 -31.83 27.20
N THR A 516 -23.79 -32.84 27.81
CA THR A 516 -23.98 -34.26 27.47
C THR A 516 -25.42 -34.81 27.53
N GLY A 517 -26.39 -34.08 28.11
CA GLY A 517 -27.74 -34.55 28.39
C GLY A 517 -28.88 -33.68 27.87
N SER A 518 -28.61 -32.64 27.06
CA SER A 518 -29.70 -31.78 26.58
C SER A 518 -30.61 -32.43 25.56
N VAL A 519 -31.81 -31.87 25.46
CA VAL A 519 -32.78 -32.19 24.41
C VAL A 519 -32.17 -31.94 23.03
N LEU A 520 -31.41 -30.85 22.85
CA LEU A 520 -30.76 -30.55 21.57
C LEU A 520 -29.77 -31.64 21.16
N LEU A 521 -28.88 -32.09 22.05
CA LEU A 521 -27.90 -33.13 21.70
C LEU A 521 -28.51 -34.53 21.60
N GLN A 522 -29.40 -34.91 22.52
CA GLN A 522 -29.95 -36.26 22.61
C GLN A 522 -31.09 -36.51 21.62
N ASP A 523 -32.08 -35.61 21.57
CA ASP A 523 -33.32 -35.85 20.82
C ASP A 523 -33.23 -35.33 19.37
N TYR A 524 -32.51 -34.23 19.14
CA TYR A 524 -32.38 -33.62 17.81
C TYR A 524 -31.10 -34.04 17.09
N LEU A 525 -29.92 -33.77 17.66
CA LEU A 525 -28.64 -34.04 16.99
C LEU A 525 -28.19 -35.49 17.11
N GLN A 526 -28.76 -36.25 18.07
CA GLN A 526 -28.42 -37.63 18.41
C GLN A 526 -26.91 -37.84 18.55
N VAL A 527 -26.27 -37.07 19.42
CA VAL A 527 -24.84 -37.17 19.72
C VAL A 527 -24.58 -37.24 21.22
N SER A 528 -23.49 -37.89 21.60
CA SER A 528 -22.92 -37.77 22.94
C SER A 528 -21.41 -37.56 22.88
N TYR A 529 -20.85 -37.06 23.97
CA TYR A 529 -19.41 -36.83 24.12
C TYR A 529 -18.63 -38.13 24.32
N ASP A 530 -17.47 -38.24 23.66
CA ASP A 530 -16.47 -39.29 23.89
C ASP A 530 -15.28 -38.74 24.70
N ARG A 531 -14.53 -37.81 24.11
CA ARG A 531 -13.31 -37.21 24.66
C ARG A 531 -12.91 -35.94 23.91
N ASN A 532 -11.95 -35.20 24.47
CA ASN A 532 -11.29 -34.11 23.73
C ASN A 532 -10.17 -34.65 22.84
N PHE A 533 -10.09 -34.14 21.62
CA PHE A 533 -9.04 -34.50 20.67
C PHE A 533 -8.78 -33.37 19.67
N SER A 534 -7.54 -32.86 19.65
CA SER A 534 -7.16 -31.72 18.79
C SER A 534 -5.98 -32.06 17.86
N PRO A 535 -6.17 -32.92 16.85
CA PRO A 535 -5.16 -33.13 15.82
C PRO A 535 -5.14 -31.95 14.84
N PRO A 536 -4.00 -31.70 14.16
CA PRO A 536 -3.89 -30.60 13.20
C PRO A 536 -4.65 -30.82 11.89
N ILE A 537 -5.17 -32.03 11.66
CA ILE A 537 -5.78 -32.46 10.40
C ILE A 537 -7.10 -33.19 10.69
N MET A 538 -8.11 -32.90 9.89
CA MET A 538 -9.37 -33.62 9.80
C MET A 538 -9.63 -34.03 8.35
N LYS A 539 -10.45 -35.06 8.17
CA LYS A 539 -10.84 -35.54 6.84
C LYS A 539 -12.36 -35.66 6.77
N GLY A 540 -12.96 -35.03 5.78
CA GLY A 540 -14.35 -35.23 5.40
C GLY A 540 -14.61 -36.69 5.00
N VAL A 541 -15.77 -37.21 5.36
CA VAL A 541 -16.19 -38.54 4.93
C VAL A 541 -16.36 -38.54 3.41
N GLU A 542 -15.78 -39.54 2.74
CA GLU A 542 -15.89 -39.70 1.29
C GLU A 542 -17.37 -39.85 0.89
N ASP A 543 -17.75 -39.26 -0.24
CA ASP A 543 -19.11 -39.28 -0.80
C ASP A 543 -20.22 -38.65 0.08
N ASP A 544 -19.90 -38.13 1.27
CA ASP A 544 -20.84 -37.35 2.06
C ASP A 544 -21.05 -35.95 1.45
N PRO A 545 -22.29 -35.45 1.30
CA PRO A 545 -22.56 -34.17 0.64
C PRO A 545 -22.01 -32.95 1.41
N VAL A 546 -21.73 -33.07 2.71
CA VAL A 546 -21.12 -32.00 3.51
C VAL A 546 -19.61 -32.21 3.59
N GLY A 547 -19.18 -33.41 4.01
CA GLY A 547 -17.77 -33.75 4.20
C GLY A 547 -16.95 -33.80 2.91
N GLY A 548 -17.52 -34.36 1.84
CA GLY A 548 -16.99 -34.36 0.48
C GLY A 548 -15.56 -34.89 0.31
N GLY A 549 -15.06 -35.72 1.24
CA GLY A 549 -13.65 -36.16 1.24
C GLY A 549 -12.62 -35.05 1.53
N LEU A 550 -13.06 -33.84 1.95
CA LEU A 550 -12.19 -32.67 2.11
C LEU A 550 -11.10 -32.91 3.16
N LEU A 551 -9.85 -32.65 2.80
CA LEU A 551 -8.73 -32.67 3.75
C LEU A 551 -8.58 -31.28 4.39
N MET A 552 -8.92 -31.18 5.67
CA MET A 552 -8.97 -29.90 6.40
C MET A 552 -7.81 -29.81 7.38
N GLN A 553 -7.12 -28.67 7.38
CA GLN A 553 -6.14 -28.34 8.40
C GLN A 553 -6.77 -27.42 9.44
N THR A 554 -6.63 -27.74 10.72
CA THR A 554 -7.19 -26.93 11.82
C THR A 554 -6.17 -25.91 12.35
N SER A 555 -5.45 -25.29 11.44
CA SER A 555 -4.46 -24.24 11.71
C SER A 555 -4.88 -22.89 11.12
N GLY A 556 -6.13 -22.76 10.69
CA GLY A 556 -6.75 -21.50 10.31
C GLY A 556 -7.35 -20.80 11.53
N GLY A 557 -7.97 -19.64 11.30
CA GLY A 557 -8.67 -18.91 12.34
C GLY A 557 -7.75 -18.28 13.39
N PRO A 558 -8.31 -17.93 14.57
CA PRO A 558 -7.58 -17.32 15.68
C PRO A 558 -6.65 -18.31 16.44
N GLY A 559 -6.68 -19.61 16.11
CA GLY A 559 -5.77 -20.60 16.71
C GLY A 559 -5.97 -20.86 18.21
N ASN A 560 -7.16 -20.58 18.73
CA ASN A 560 -7.51 -20.58 20.16
C ASN A 560 -8.38 -21.78 20.59
N GLN A 561 -8.56 -22.79 19.72
CA GLN A 561 -9.38 -23.97 19.96
C GLN A 561 -8.63 -25.05 20.77
N ALA A 562 -8.94 -25.14 22.07
CA ALA A 562 -8.31 -26.04 23.04
C ALA A 562 -9.15 -27.29 23.41
N SER A 563 -10.48 -27.26 23.24
CA SER A 563 -11.42 -28.30 23.72
C SER A 563 -12.30 -28.89 22.62
N LYS A 564 -11.67 -29.37 21.54
CA LYS A 564 -12.39 -29.96 20.41
C LYS A 564 -12.99 -31.33 20.80
N ASP A 565 -14.29 -31.49 20.62
CA ASP A 565 -15.06 -32.66 21.03
C ASP A 565 -15.01 -33.76 19.97
N VAL A 566 -14.74 -34.99 20.42
CA VAL A 566 -15.04 -36.20 19.65
C VAL A 566 -16.47 -36.64 19.96
N LEU A 567 -17.25 -36.84 18.89
CA LEU A 567 -18.66 -37.17 18.97
C LEU A 567 -18.92 -38.67 18.81
N ILE A 568 -19.83 -39.21 19.62
CA ILE A 568 -20.47 -40.51 19.42
C ILE A 568 -21.80 -40.26 18.72
N ALA A 569 -21.89 -40.61 17.44
CA ALA A 569 -23.10 -40.44 16.66
C ALA A 569 -24.12 -41.56 16.96
N GLY A 570 -25.38 -41.17 17.21
CA GLY A 570 -26.53 -42.06 17.28
C GLY A 570 -26.97 -42.55 15.89
N THR A 571 -28.02 -43.36 15.83
CA THR A 571 -28.39 -44.08 14.59
C THR A 571 -28.92 -43.19 13.47
N ALA A 572 -29.51 -42.02 13.79
CA ALA A 572 -29.99 -41.08 12.77
C ALA A 572 -28.96 -40.02 12.37
N ALA A 573 -27.89 -39.85 13.16
CA ALA A 573 -26.82 -38.90 12.88
C ALA A 573 -25.79 -39.56 11.94
N THR A 574 -25.44 -38.87 10.86
CA THR A 574 -24.44 -39.34 9.89
C THR A 574 -23.13 -38.58 10.11
N PRO A 575 -22.01 -39.25 10.43
CA PRO A 575 -20.69 -38.61 10.47
C PRO A 575 -20.34 -37.95 9.13
N VAL A 576 -19.86 -36.70 9.18
CA VAL A 576 -19.46 -35.92 7.98
C VAL A 576 -17.99 -35.56 7.97
N VAL A 577 -17.37 -35.41 9.14
CA VAL A 577 -15.94 -35.12 9.28
C VAL A 577 -15.38 -35.96 10.41
N GLY A 578 -14.21 -36.55 10.20
CA GLY A 578 -13.48 -37.29 11.20
C GLY A 578 -12.11 -36.66 11.50
N TYR A 579 -11.64 -36.84 12.73
CA TYR A 579 -10.33 -36.40 13.15
C TYR A 579 -9.20 -37.27 12.60
N GLY A 580 -8.05 -36.64 12.35
CA GLY A 580 -6.84 -37.27 11.82
C GLY A 580 -6.81 -37.33 10.28
N PRO A 581 -5.64 -37.61 9.69
CA PRO A 581 -5.45 -37.60 8.23
C PRO A 581 -6.27 -38.67 7.49
N ALA A 582 -6.65 -39.74 8.17
CA ALA A 582 -7.54 -40.77 7.63
C ALA A 582 -9.02 -40.56 7.99
N GLY A 583 -9.35 -39.60 8.87
CA GLY A 583 -10.71 -39.38 9.38
C GLY A 583 -11.20 -40.46 10.35
N THR A 584 -10.32 -41.32 10.87
CA THR A 584 -10.71 -42.49 11.67
C THR A 584 -10.41 -42.35 13.17
N SER A 585 -9.89 -41.21 13.62
CA SER A 585 -9.47 -41.01 15.02
C SER A 585 -10.61 -40.52 15.95
N GLY A 586 -11.83 -40.44 15.42
CA GLY A 586 -13.02 -39.97 16.11
C GLY A 586 -13.87 -39.09 15.20
N THR A 587 -15.17 -39.01 15.43
CA THR A 587 -16.07 -38.13 14.67
C THR A 587 -15.89 -36.69 15.13
N ALA A 588 -15.59 -35.77 14.21
CA ALA A 588 -15.45 -34.34 14.46
C ALA A 588 -16.74 -33.56 14.14
N GLY A 589 -17.57 -34.09 13.25
CA GLY A 589 -18.85 -33.48 12.92
C GLY A 589 -19.85 -34.48 12.34
N ILE A 590 -21.12 -34.16 12.48
CA ILE A 590 -22.26 -34.94 11.97
C ILE A 590 -23.20 -34.06 11.15
N ARG A 591 -24.04 -34.70 10.35
CA ARG A 591 -25.28 -34.12 9.83
C ARG A 591 -26.46 -35.02 10.19
N ILE A 592 -27.62 -34.41 10.34
CA ILE A 592 -28.87 -35.10 10.65
C ILE A 592 -30.04 -34.39 9.99
N HIS A 593 -31.04 -35.14 9.56
CA HIS A 593 -32.24 -34.60 8.93
C HIS A 593 -33.49 -35.30 9.43
N ASN A 594 -34.54 -34.54 9.67
CA ASN A 594 -35.85 -35.08 9.97
C ASN A 594 -36.78 -34.85 8.78
N ASN A 595 -37.02 -35.91 7.99
CA ASN A 595 -37.87 -35.81 6.80
C ASN A 595 -39.35 -35.52 7.13
N GLN A 596 -39.81 -35.79 8.35
CA GLN A 596 -41.20 -35.54 8.76
C GLN A 596 -41.41 -34.07 9.15
N ALA A 597 -40.50 -33.53 9.96
CA ALA A 597 -40.54 -32.13 10.40
C ALA A 597 -39.87 -31.17 9.41
N GLY A 598 -39.14 -31.70 8.41
CA GLY A 598 -38.56 -30.91 7.31
C GLY A 598 -37.28 -30.15 7.65
N TRP A 599 -36.71 -30.35 8.84
CA TRP A 599 -35.49 -29.68 9.29
C TRP A 599 -34.21 -30.47 8.98
N LYS A 600 -33.09 -29.75 8.92
CA LYS A 600 -31.74 -30.29 8.71
C LYS A 600 -30.76 -29.61 9.66
N ALA A 601 -29.80 -30.36 10.18
CA ALA A 601 -28.72 -29.80 10.99
C ALA A 601 -27.35 -30.40 10.64
N VAL A 602 -26.31 -29.57 10.77
CA VAL A 602 -24.90 -29.95 10.80
C VAL A 602 -24.35 -29.51 12.15
N PHE A 603 -23.66 -30.41 12.86
CA PHE A 603 -23.02 -30.10 14.12
C PHE A 603 -21.54 -30.44 14.06
N LEU A 604 -20.70 -29.48 14.43
CA LEU A 604 -19.25 -29.60 14.51
C LEU A 604 -18.81 -29.47 15.98
N GLY A 605 -18.12 -30.48 16.50
CA GLY A 605 -17.52 -30.46 17.84
C GLY A 605 -16.27 -29.58 17.94
N PHE A 606 -16.07 -28.68 16.98
CA PHE A 606 -14.97 -27.73 16.91
C PHE A 606 -15.49 -26.44 16.26
N GLY A 607 -14.82 -25.32 16.52
CA GLY A 607 -15.10 -24.05 15.85
C GLY A 607 -14.70 -24.08 14.37
N ILE A 608 -15.67 -23.87 13.48
CA ILE A 608 -15.55 -23.90 12.02
C ILE A 608 -14.50 -22.92 11.50
N GLU A 609 -14.29 -21.81 12.22
CA GLU A 609 -13.28 -20.80 11.94
C GLU A 609 -11.85 -21.36 11.96
N THR A 610 -11.61 -22.51 12.59
CA THR A 610 -10.28 -23.15 12.64
C THR A 610 -9.85 -23.76 11.29
N ILE A 611 -10.78 -23.97 10.35
CA ILE A 611 -10.47 -24.56 9.05
C ILE A 611 -9.63 -23.56 8.25
N ASN A 612 -8.40 -23.95 7.92
CA ASN A 612 -7.52 -23.14 7.07
C ASN A 612 -8.14 -22.94 5.68
N ASN A 613 -8.32 -21.68 5.30
CA ASN A 613 -8.94 -21.32 4.01
C ASN A 613 -7.95 -20.84 2.93
N THR A 614 -6.64 -21.01 3.11
CA THR A 614 -5.64 -20.59 2.11
C THR A 614 -5.89 -21.20 0.73
N ASP A 615 -6.42 -22.44 0.70
CA ASP A 615 -6.74 -23.18 -0.53
C ASP A 615 -8.25 -23.21 -0.87
N GLY A 616 -9.08 -22.40 -0.20
CA GLY A 616 -10.54 -22.38 -0.40
C GLY A 616 -11.29 -23.56 0.22
N ILE A 617 -10.69 -24.26 1.20
CA ILE A 617 -11.28 -25.45 1.82
C ILE A 617 -12.48 -25.11 2.71
N LEU A 618 -12.42 -24.00 3.46
CA LEU A 618 -13.56 -23.53 4.25
C LEU A 618 -14.68 -23.09 3.30
N ASP A 619 -14.36 -22.38 2.22
CA ASP A 619 -15.35 -21.99 1.20
C ASP A 619 -16.09 -23.22 0.67
N GLN A 620 -15.35 -24.27 0.29
CA GLN A 620 -15.96 -25.50 -0.22
C GLN A 620 -16.79 -26.25 0.83
N PHE A 621 -16.37 -26.23 2.10
CA PHE A 621 -17.14 -26.86 3.19
C PHE A 621 -18.45 -26.10 3.48
N VAL A 622 -18.41 -24.77 3.47
CA VAL A 622 -19.59 -23.91 3.60
C VAL A 622 -20.51 -24.10 2.39
N ASP A 623 -19.97 -24.14 1.18
CA ASP A 623 -20.70 -24.41 -0.06
C ASP A 623 -21.44 -25.76 -0.01
N ASN A 624 -20.73 -26.82 0.37
CA ASN A 624 -21.31 -28.16 0.55
C ASN A 624 -22.47 -28.16 1.56
N THR A 625 -22.30 -27.44 2.67
CA THR A 625 -23.32 -27.31 3.72
C THR A 625 -24.56 -26.58 3.19
N LEU A 626 -24.37 -25.42 2.54
CA LEU A 626 -25.46 -24.62 1.97
C LEU A 626 -26.21 -25.37 0.88
N ASN A 627 -25.50 -26.04 -0.03
CA ASN A 627 -26.10 -26.88 -1.05
C ASN A 627 -26.92 -28.03 -0.42
N TRP A 628 -26.40 -28.67 0.62
CA TRP A 628 -27.15 -29.70 1.35
C TRP A 628 -28.38 -29.13 2.07
N PHE A 629 -28.35 -27.87 2.51
CA PHE A 629 -29.52 -27.15 3.03
C PHE A 629 -30.53 -26.72 1.96
N ASN A 630 -30.18 -26.88 0.67
CA ASN A 630 -30.90 -26.38 -0.49
C ASN A 630 -30.86 -24.85 -0.64
N ILE A 631 -29.77 -24.21 -0.18
CA ILE A 631 -29.45 -22.82 -0.51
C ILE A 631 -28.53 -22.84 -1.73
N LEU A 632 -28.98 -22.26 -2.84
CA LEU A 632 -28.19 -22.15 -4.06
C LEU A 632 -27.05 -21.15 -3.83
N THR A 633 -25.81 -21.60 -3.92
CA THR A 633 -24.64 -20.73 -3.80
C THR A 633 -24.21 -20.18 -5.17
N GLY A 634 -23.39 -19.12 -5.16
CA GLY A 634 -22.88 -18.46 -6.37
C GLY A 634 -22.03 -19.36 -7.29
N ILE A 635 -21.58 -20.51 -6.78
CA ILE A 635 -20.83 -21.54 -7.50
C ILE A 635 -21.83 -22.61 -7.94
N GLY A 636 -22.16 -22.66 -9.23
CA GLY A 636 -23.01 -23.76 -9.71
C GLY A 636 -22.25 -25.09 -9.55
N THR A 637 -22.83 -26.04 -8.80
CA THR A 637 -22.39 -27.43 -8.83
C THR A 637 -22.77 -27.96 -10.20
N ALA A 638 -21.77 -28.24 -11.04
CA ALA A 638 -22.08 -28.88 -12.30
C ALA A 638 -22.43 -30.35 -12.04
N GLU A 639 -23.68 -30.73 -12.30
CA GLU A 639 -24.19 -32.07 -12.06
C GLU A 639 -23.75 -33.02 -13.20
N PRO A 640 -23.30 -34.25 -12.91
CA PRO A 640 -22.94 -35.22 -13.93
C PRO A 640 -24.17 -35.69 -14.72
N ILE A 641 -24.06 -35.73 -16.05
CA ILE A 641 -25.12 -36.15 -16.97
C ILE A 641 -24.84 -37.58 -17.48
N GLY A 642 -24.94 -38.56 -16.58
CA GLY A 642 -24.78 -39.99 -16.88
C GLY A 642 -23.33 -40.50 -16.94
N ASP A 643 -23.17 -41.81 -17.09
CA ASP A 643 -21.89 -42.52 -16.93
C ASP A 643 -21.00 -42.58 -18.19
N ILE A 644 -21.29 -41.77 -19.21
CA ILE A 644 -20.54 -41.78 -20.47
C ILE A 644 -19.35 -40.83 -20.33
N ILE A 645 -18.13 -41.37 -20.40
CA ILE A 645 -16.89 -40.58 -20.42
C ILE A 645 -16.74 -39.97 -21.83
N PRO A 646 -16.74 -38.63 -21.97
CA PRO A 646 -16.56 -38.00 -23.26
C PRO A 646 -15.12 -38.14 -23.77
N GLU A 647 -14.94 -38.17 -25.09
CA GLU A 647 -13.60 -38.29 -25.70
C GLU A 647 -12.88 -36.93 -25.87
N VAL A 648 -13.64 -35.83 -25.86
CA VAL A 648 -13.12 -34.47 -26.10
C VAL A 648 -13.77 -33.44 -25.17
N PHE A 649 -13.07 -32.34 -24.92
CA PHE A 649 -13.66 -31.17 -24.29
C PHE A 649 -14.71 -30.54 -25.19
N SER A 650 -15.87 -30.18 -24.64
CA SER A 650 -16.86 -29.37 -25.36
C SER A 650 -17.58 -28.40 -24.43
N LEU A 651 -18.03 -27.29 -25.01
CA LEU A 651 -18.93 -26.33 -24.38
C LEU A 651 -20.16 -26.19 -25.29
N ASP A 652 -21.31 -26.62 -24.79
CA ASP A 652 -22.54 -26.65 -25.55
C ASP A 652 -23.25 -25.31 -25.50
N GLN A 653 -24.20 -25.11 -26.43
CA GLN A 653 -25.09 -23.95 -26.39
C GLN A 653 -26.01 -24.05 -25.17
N ASN A 654 -26.14 -22.97 -24.41
CA ASN A 654 -27.06 -22.90 -23.29
C ASN A 654 -28.50 -23.12 -23.75
N TYR A 655 -29.30 -23.80 -22.93
CA TYR A 655 -30.72 -24.02 -23.21
C TYR A 655 -31.56 -23.80 -21.94
N PRO A 656 -32.69 -23.05 -22.02
CA PRO A 656 -33.19 -22.34 -23.20
C PRO A 656 -32.26 -21.18 -23.65
N ASN A 657 -32.36 -20.75 -24.91
CA ASN A 657 -31.74 -19.52 -25.41
C ASN A 657 -32.58 -18.95 -26.58
N PRO A 658 -33.25 -17.80 -26.42
CA PRO A 658 -33.23 -16.91 -25.26
C PRO A 658 -33.81 -17.54 -23.98
N PHE A 659 -33.44 -17.03 -22.81
CA PHE A 659 -33.85 -17.55 -21.50
C PHE A 659 -34.40 -16.46 -20.57
N ASN A 660 -35.20 -16.85 -19.56
CA ASN A 660 -35.80 -15.95 -18.56
C ASN A 660 -36.14 -16.67 -17.23
N PRO A 661 -35.53 -16.29 -16.09
CA PRO A 661 -34.16 -15.80 -15.97
C PRO A 661 -33.15 -16.96 -15.93
N GLU A 662 -33.59 -18.21 -16.04
CA GLU A 662 -32.73 -19.38 -15.87
C GLU A 662 -32.37 -20.08 -17.18
N THR A 663 -31.11 -20.51 -17.30
CA THR A 663 -30.61 -21.36 -18.38
C THR A 663 -29.66 -22.43 -17.87
N THR A 664 -29.57 -23.54 -18.58
CA THR A 664 -28.57 -24.58 -18.31
C THR A 664 -27.44 -24.51 -19.35
N ILE A 665 -26.19 -24.56 -18.89
CA ILE A 665 -24.97 -24.66 -19.71
C ILE A 665 -24.41 -26.06 -19.55
N ARG A 666 -24.18 -26.77 -20.65
CA ARG A 666 -23.58 -28.11 -20.66
C ARG A 666 -22.15 -28.09 -21.18
N PHE A 667 -21.29 -28.93 -20.62
CA PHE A 667 -19.92 -29.08 -21.05
C PHE A 667 -19.38 -30.48 -20.76
N ASN A 668 -18.38 -30.90 -21.53
CA ASN A 668 -17.75 -32.21 -21.42
C ASN A 668 -16.28 -32.08 -21.01
N VAL A 669 -15.84 -32.98 -20.14
CA VAL A 669 -14.47 -33.08 -19.62
C VAL A 669 -13.97 -34.50 -19.87
N PRO A 670 -13.02 -34.74 -20.80
CA PRO A 670 -12.56 -36.10 -21.14
C PRO A 670 -11.46 -36.62 -20.19
N GLU A 671 -10.80 -35.72 -19.46
CA GLU A 671 -9.71 -36.04 -18.53
C GLU A 671 -9.71 -35.07 -17.35
N VAL A 672 -9.18 -35.49 -16.20
CA VAL A 672 -9.11 -34.67 -14.98
C VAL A 672 -8.51 -33.29 -15.27
N SER A 673 -9.31 -32.24 -15.06
CA SER A 673 -8.95 -30.88 -15.45
C SER A 673 -9.60 -29.83 -14.55
N LYS A 674 -8.87 -28.75 -14.25
CA LYS A 674 -9.46 -27.55 -13.63
C LYS A 674 -10.24 -26.80 -14.69
N VAL A 675 -11.56 -26.66 -14.51
CA VAL A 675 -12.47 -25.94 -15.40
C VAL A 675 -12.85 -24.61 -14.77
N LYS A 676 -12.68 -23.53 -15.54
CA LYS A 676 -13.19 -22.19 -15.22
C LYS A 676 -14.31 -21.86 -16.19
N LEU A 677 -15.51 -21.59 -15.67
CA LEU A 677 -16.64 -21.13 -16.47
C LEU A 677 -17.05 -19.73 -16.00
N LYS A 678 -16.98 -18.74 -16.88
CA LYS A 678 -17.22 -17.33 -16.58
C LYS A 678 -18.26 -16.73 -17.52
N ILE A 679 -19.04 -15.78 -17.01
CA ILE A 679 -20.01 -14.97 -17.73
C ILE A 679 -19.43 -13.57 -17.94
N PHE A 680 -19.62 -13.01 -19.12
CA PHE A 680 -19.20 -11.67 -19.51
C PHE A 680 -20.37 -10.89 -20.10
N ASN A 681 -20.36 -9.57 -19.88
CA ASN A 681 -21.28 -8.66 -20.57
C ASN A 681 -20.77 -8.33 -21.99
N ASN A 682 -21.51 -7.49 -22.71
CA ASN A 682 -21.16 -7.02 -24.05
C ASN A 682 -19.90 -6.15 -24.12
N LEU A 683 -19.45 -5.57 -23.01
CA LEU A 683 -18.21 -4.81 -22.89
C LEU A 683 -17.00 -5.73 -22.61
N GLY A 684 -17.21 -7.04 -22.45
CA GLY A 684 -16.16 -7.99 -22.11
C GLY A 684 -15.77 -7.97 -20.63
N GLN A 685 -16.55 -7.29 -19.79
CA GLN A 685 -16.35 -7.31 -18.34
C GLN A 685 -16.89 -8.62 -17.77
N GLU A 686 -16.14 -9.22 -16.84
CA GLU A 686 -16.58 -10.40 -16.11
C GLU A 686 -17.75 -10.02 -15.19
N VAL A 687 -18.85 -10.75 -15.34
CA VAL A 687 -20.11 -10.52 -14.63
C VAL A 687 -20.29 -11.53 -13.51
N ARG A 688 -19.93 -12.80 -13.75
CA ARG A 688 -20.01 -13.87 -12.76
C ARG A 688 -19.10 -15.02 -13.14
N GLN A 689 -18.43 -15.63 -12.18
CA GLN A 689 -17.77 -16.92 -12.37
C GLN A 689 -18.72 -18.03 -11.88
N LEU A 690 -19.17 -18.90 -12.77
CA LEU A 690 -20.07 -20.00 -12.42
C LEU A 690 -19.34 -21.17 -11.75
N THR A 691 -18.10 -21.45 -12.16
CA THR A 691 -17.29 -22.50 -11.52
C THR A 691 -15.79 -22.26 -11.76
N SER A 692 -14.94 -22.69 -10.83
CA SER A 692 -13.47 -22.71 -10.96
C SER A 692 -12.85 -23.88 -10.18
N LYS A 693 -13.29 -25.11 -10.45
CA LYS A 693 -12.85 -26.33 -9.74
C LYS A 693 -12.30 -27.42 -10.66
N THR A 694 -11.71 -28.45 -10.06
CA THR A 694 -11.25 -29.65 -10.78
C THR A 694 -12.41 -30.61 -11.01
N TYR A 695 -12.61 -31.02 -12.25
CA TYR A 695 -13.63 -31.98 -12.66
C TYR A 695 -13.00 -33.32 -13.05
N GLN A 696 -13.69 -34.41 -12.74
CA GLN A 696 -13.37 -35.76 -13.22
C GLN A 696 -13.79 -35.92 -14.69
N PRO A 697 -13.36 -36.99 -15.38
CA PRO A 697 -13.88 -37.29 -16.71
C PRO A 697 -15.40 -37.50 -16.67
N GLY A 698 -16.17 -36.73 -17.44
CA GLY A 698 -17.63 -36.78 -17.45
C GLY A 698 -18.29 -35.65 -18.25
N ALA A 699 -19.59 -35.82 -18.49
CA ALA A 699 -20.48 -34.77 -19.00
C ALA A 699 -21.11 -34.03 -17.82
N TYR A 700 -21.17 -32.70 -17.89
CA TYR A 700 -21.62 -31.84 -16.79
C TYR A 700 -22.62 -30.79 -17.25
N GLN A 701 -23.53 -30.40 -16.36
CA GLN A 701 -24.40 -29.25 -16.57
C GLN A 701 -24.41 -28.31 -15.37
N ILE A 702 -24.42 -27.00 -15.63
CA ILE A 702 -24.48 -25.95 -14.61
C ILE A 702 -25.59 -24.96 -14.95
N GLN A 703 -26.34 -24.54 -13.95
CA GLN A 703 -27.43 -23.58 -14.12
C GLN A 703 -26.93 -22.16 -13.87
N TRP A 704 -27.45 -21.20 -14.64
CA TRP A 704 -27.27 -19.79 -14.38
C TRP A 704 -28.64 -19.10 -14.36
N ASP A 705 -28.83 -18.23 -13.39
CA ASP A 705 -30.07 -17.55 -13.01
C ASP A 705 -30.14 -16.10 -13.54
N GLY A 706 -29.23 -15.71 -14.42
CA GLY A 706 -29.18 -14.36 -14.98
C GLY A 706 -28.73 -13.29 -13.97
N ARG A 707 -28.08 -13.65 -12.87
CA ARG A 707 -27.53 -12.70 -11.89
C ARG A 707 -26.01 -12.54 -11.99
N ASP A 708 -25.51 -11.37 -11.60
CA ASP A 708 -24.07 -11.10 -11.44
C ASP A 708 -23.48 -11.72 -10.16
N SER A 709 -22.18 -11.53 -9.92
CA SER A 709 -21.49 -12.02 -8.72
C SER A 709 -21.93 -11.36 -7.41
N ARG A 710 -22.70 -10.27 -7.48
CA ARG A 710 -23.26 -9.53 -6.33
C ARG A 710 -24.74 -9.87 -6.11
N GLY A 711 -25.27 -10.87 -6.82
CA GLY A 711 -26.67 -11.29 -6.74
C GLY A 711 -27.65 -10.38 -7.47
N ASN A 712 -27.18 -9.33 -8.16
CA ASN A 712 -28.06 -8.41 -8.89
C ASN A 712 -28.60 -9.06 -10.14
N VAL A 713 -29.89 -8.82 -10.43
CA VAL A 713 -30.52 -9.25 -11.67
C VAL A 713 -29.95 -8.44 -12.83
N LEU A 714 -29.48 -9.12 -13.86
CA LEU A 714 -28.93 -8.48 -15.05
C LEU A 714 -30.02 -7.95 -15.99
N ALA A 715 -29.67 -6.92 -16.75
CA ALA A 715 -30.55 -6.36 -17.77
C ALA A 715 -30.80 -7.35 -18.91
N THR A 716 -31.96 -7.24 -19.58
CA THR A 716 -32.19 -7.90 -20.87
C THR A 716 -31.08 -7.52 -21.84
N GLY A 717 -30.43 -8.52 -22.45
CA GLY A 717 -29.26 -8.26 -23.25
C GLY A 717 -28.50 -9.49 -23.68
N MET A 718 -27.44 -9.23 -24.45
CA MET A 718 -26.50 -10.26 -24.90
C MET A 718 -25.40 -10.45 -23.86
N TYR A 719 -25.16 -11.70 -23.50
CA TYR A 719 -24.10 -12.13 -22.62
C TYR A 719 -23.24 -13.20 -23.30
N TYR A 720 -22.03 -13.38 -22.80
CA TYR A 720 -21.11 -14.40 -23.25
C TYR A 720 -20.74 -15.30 -22.08
N TYR A 721 -20.53 -16.58 -22.35
CA TYR A 721 -19.92 -17.47 -21.38
C TYR A 721 -18.71 -18.16 -21.99
N GLN A 722 -17.66 -18.27 -21.19
CA GLN A 722 -16.37 -18.82 -21.58
C GLN A 722 -15.97 -19.94 -20.66
N MET A 723 -15.59 -21.07 -21.26
CA MET A 723 -14.95 -22.18 -20.58
C MET A 723 -13.46 -22.17 -20.87
N GLU A 724 -12.65 -22.25 -19.83
CA GLU A 724 -11.20 -22.46 -19.89
C GLU A 724 -10.83 -23.69 -19.05
N THR A 725 -9.83 -24.45 -19.50
CA THR A 725 -9.34 -25.63 -18.77
C THR A 725 -7.84 -25.57 -18.56
N SER A 726 -7.35 -26.24 -17.52
CA SER A 726 -5.91 -26.42 -17.27
C SER A 726 -5.16 -27.17 -18.38
N LYS A 727 -5.88 -27.83 -19.29
CA LYS A 727 -5.35 -28.54 -20.46
C LYS A 727 -5.29 -27.68 -21.72
N GLY A 728 -5.60 -26.38 -21.60
CA GLY A 728 -5.52 -25.42 -22.70
C GLY A 728 -6.77 -25.34 -23.58
N PHE A 729 -7.83 -26.11 -23.28
CA PHE A 729 -9.12 -25.93 -23.98
C PHE A 729 -9.75 -24.59 -23.57
N ARG A 730 -10.15 -23.80 -24.59
CA ARG A 730 -10.86 -22.53 -24.43
C ARG A 730 -12.00 -22.43 -25.45
N ASN A 731 -13.21 -22.16 -24.99
CA ASN A 731 -14.38 -21.99 -25.86
C ASN A 731 -15.29 -20.89 -25.34
N VAL A 732 -15.92 -20.13 -26.24
CA VAL A 732 -16.82 -19.02 -25.91
C VAL A 732 -18.13 -19.19 -26.67
N LYS A 733 -19.24 -18.98 -25.98
CA LYS A 733 -20.59 -19.01 -26.54
C LYS A 733 -21.35 -17.76 -26.10
N LYS A 734 -22.39 -17.41 -26.85
CA LYS A 734 -23.25 -16.26 -26.59
C LYS A 734 -24.63 -16.72 -26.16
N MET A 735 -25.29 -15.94 -25.32
CA MET A 735 -26.65 -16.18 -24.82
C MET A 735 -27.44 -14.88 -24.75
N MET A 736 -28.77 -14.98 -24.81
CA MET A 736 -29.69 -13.85 -24.75
C MET A 736 -30.60 -14.00 -23.53
N LEU A 737 -30.43 -13.08 -22.57
CA LEU A 737 -31.34 -12.93 -21.44
C LEU A 737 -32.51 -12.06 -21.88
N VAL A 738 -33.74 -12.55 -21.73
CA VAL A 738 -34.98 -11.81 -21.98
C VAL A 738 -35.74 -11.73 -20.66
N LYS A 739 -36.21 -10.55 -20.29
CA LYS A 739 -37.01 -10.36 -19.08
C LYS A 739 -38.50 -10.41 -19.38
#